data_AF-A0A3A8JHH2-F1
#
_entry.id   AF-A0A3A8JHH2-F1
#
_cell.length_a   1.000
_cell.length_b   1.000
_cell.length_c   1.000
_cell.angle_alpha   90.00
_cell.angle_beta   90.00
_cell.angle_gamma   90.00
#
_symmetry.space_group_name_H-M   'P 1'
#
loop_
_entity.id
_entity.type
_entity.pdbx_description
1 polymer ?
#
loop_
_entity_poly.entity_id
_entity_poly.type
_entity_poly.pdbx_seq_one_letter_code
_entity_poly.pdbx_strand_id
1 'polypeptide(L)'
;MSTVAVAAGPSEPAALQGTKAVRLPPQLTGITQSAEALNAGDTAQLGVQAVDPQGSPLTFSWSASAGTLGAPVNGANSSSRSWTAPACLADGSAPVVATVSNGLGLSTSAAFEFSVAQDLYLDRQPEFTASGFTERQNVTLTPQQTLRANPAWMPESPELLVLPSDQRLTVSFVYESAGGSHGFGYLYVDDLRAAGFVDSQGNLTDNNANGIADLHEDLYNLAPPTGTQARPYIGVNRRCTRTFTSGGFTYSQPELASNSSCATAFSAGQLLADARPGSHPNVNVDVVGSFPPGTPGTGYSDSGLFARIPNLLEPRHALNGNRGLGHIPFLLAEDDSDVSTYQQLGAVGDGSTASDGIPDYDVSAYDAHGLPRSVNPNPGISGYDRTVDLGVVQGGRELVFFLVAAYGLPHSMDNGTVFPCLRKSATGQCTLHLKTPISVFFSKAKWNLDQDPVGQAPAAARNAGCAYSDRCNPAAPSTDACTVVGTTQSLCGWLDYDAQVRLNTPHYGNINLPRTAIVAPQSPSLSMNMPHVMVGATGTWPGEWLLAFEDLNGGGDRDFNDVVFLIRSDPSGLVRSRVLSPADAGCAISRVYFEKQDTRDAATCDATSSISYAISTDCGSPTPTWHPVTFQGPPYRILDVSSTPGNQLCWKATLNGGQSSTCQPTIHNVDIGYETVPVTP
;
A
#
# COMPACT_ATOMS: atom_id res chain seq x y z
N MET A 1 -96.29 62.57 -7.38
CA MET A 1 -96.95 63.89 -7.45
C MET A 1 -95.89 64.94 -7.73
N SER A 2 -96.21 65.90 -8.61
CA SER A 2 -95.60 67.22 -8.81
C SER A 2 -94.16 67.34 -9.35
N THR A 3 -94.12 67.72 -10.63
CA THR A 3 -93.39 68.84 -11.27
C THR A 3 -92.61 69.82 -10.38
N VAL A 4 -91.47 70.32 -10.87
CA VAL A 4 -91.30 71.65 -11.51
C VAL A 4 -89.84 71.80 -12.01
N ALA A 5 -89.69 72.49 -13.15
CA ALA A 5 -88.48 72.77 -13.93
C ALA A 5 -87.60 73.90 -13.35
N VAL A 6 -86.33 74.01 -13.79
CA VAL A 6 -85.63 75.29 -14.05
C VAL A 6 -84.64 75.15 -15.20
N ALA A 7 -84.56 76.22 -16.00
CA ALA A 7 -83.90 76.39 -17.29
C ALA A 7 -82.37 76.59 -17.27
N ALA A 8 -81.81 76.55 -18.48
CA ALA A 8 -80.41 76.66 -18.85
C ALA A 8 -79.80 78.07 -18.73
N GLY A 9 -78.47 78.12 -18.57
CA GLY A 9 -77.60 79.26 -18.88
C GLY A 9 -76.34 78.78 -19.63
N PRO A 10 -75.81 79.52 -20.62
CA PRO A 10 -74.68 79.06 -21.45
C PRO A 10 -73.31 79.65 -21.06
N SER A 11 -72.30 78.77 -21.13
CA SER A 11 -70.87 78.92 -21.52
C SER A 11 -70.02 80.14 -21.10
N GLU A 12 -68.90 79.83 -20.40
CA GLU A 12 -67.55 80.35 -20.69
C GLU A 12 -66.55 79.17 -20.81
N PRO A 13 -65.47 79.30 -21.62
CA PRO A 13 -64.67 78.18 -22.12
C PRO A 13 -63.45 77.82 -21.26
N ALA A 14 -63.12 76.52 -21.29
CA ALA A 14 -61.97 75.93 -20.62
C ALA A 14 -60.64 76.22 -21.35
N ALA A 15 -59.59 76.37 -20.55
CA ALA A 15 -58.21 76.59 -20.97
C ALA A 15 -57.65 75.44 -21.84
N LEU A 16 -56.87 75.80 -22.87
CA LEU A 16 -56.08 74.88 -23.69
C LEU A 16 -54.83 74.40 -22.92
N GLN A 17 -54.77 73.10 -22.63
CA GLN A 17 -53.53 72.41 -22.22
C GLN A 17 -52.71 72.03 -23.47
N GLY A 18 -51.40 72.31 -23.43
CA GLY A 18 -50.46 72.02 -24.52
C GLY A 18 -50.26 70.51 -24.77
N THR A 19 -50.06 70.14 -26.03
CA THR A 19 -49.79 68.78 -26.48
C THR A 19 -48.38 68.33 -26.06
N LYS A 20 -48.29 67.21 -25.34
CA LYS A 20 -47.03 66.57 -24.95
C LYS A 20 -46.37 65.93 -26.18
N ALA A 21 -45.14 66.33 -26.51
CA ALA A 21 -44.40 65.74 -27.64
C ALA A 21 -44.15 64.23 -27.41
N VAL A 22 -44.50 63.40 -28.39
CA VAL A 22 -44.28 61.94 -28.37
C VAL A 22 -42.80 61.66 -28.66
N ARG A 23 -42.16 60.85 -27.82
CA ARG A 23 -40.78 60.36 -28.01
C ARG A 23 -40.84 58.92 -28.51
N LEU A 24 -40.07 58.60 -29.53
CA LEU A 24 -40.01 57.29 -30.18
C LEU A 24 -38.64 56.65 -29.91
N PRO A 25 -38.58 55.33 -29.64
CA PRO A 25 -37.31 54.63 -29.53
C PRO A 25 -36.64 54.50 -30.91
N PRO A 26 -35.32 54.25 -30.94
CA PRO A 26 -34.64 53.87 -32.17
C PRO A 26 -35.21 52.56 -32.74
N GLN A 27 -35.14 52.40 -34.06
CA GLN A 27 -35.61 51.22 -34.78
C GLN A 27 -34.42 50.46 -35.37
N LEU A 28 -34.36 49.15 -35.11
CA LEU A 28 -33.38 48.28 -35.76
C LEU A 28 -33.80 48.04 -37.20
N THR A 29 -32.92 48.36 -38.13
CA THR A 29 -33.14 48.19 -39.58
C THR A 29 -32.34 47.02 -40.16
N GLY A 30 -31.39 46.47 -39.40
CA GLY A 30 -30.62 45.29 -39.79
C GLY A 30 -29.93 44.65 -38.58
N ILE A 31 -29.90 43.32 -38.59
CA ILE A 31 -29.17 42.49 -37.63
C ILE A 31 -28.39 41.47 -38.46
N THR A 32 -27.11 41.31 -38.20
CA THR A 32 -26.25 40.35 -38.90
C THR A 32 -25.50 39.50 -37.88
N GLN A 33 -25.49 38.19 -38.09
CA GLN A 33 -24.77 37.21 -37.29
C GLN A 33 -24.10 36.23 -38.25
N SER A 34 -22.77 36.08 -38.15
CA SER A 34 -22.02 35.27 -39.10
C SER A 34 -22.17 33.76 -38.88
N ALA A 35 -22.53 33.33 -37.68
CA ALA A 35 -22.73 31.93 -37.30
C ALA A 35 -23.65 31.83 -36.07
N GLU A 36 -24.47 30.78 -36.02
CA GLU A 36 -25.36 30.46 -34.89
C GLU A 36 -24.85 29.27 -34.06
N ALA A 37 -23.99 28.43 -34.64
CA ALA A 37 -23.32 27.32 -33.96
C ALA A 37 -21.81 27.44 -34.14
N LEU A 38 -21.06 27.32 -33.05
CA LEU A 38 -19.60 27.45 -33.02
C LEU A 38 -18.98 26.33 -32.16
N ASN A 39 -17.73 25.95 -32.44
CA ASN A 39 -16.98 25.17 -31.46
C ASN A 39 -16.50 26.10 -30.34
N ALA A 40 -16.20 25.54 -29.17
CA ALA A 40 -15.58 26.28 -28.08
C ALA A 40 -14.31 27.01 -28.58
N GLY A 41 -14.21 28.32 -28.29
CA GLY A 41 -13.09 29.16 -28.72
C GLY A 41 -13.18 29.75 -30.13
N ASP A 42 -14.11 29.31 -30.98
CA ASP A 42 -14.36 29.94 -32.28
C ASP A 42 -15.07 31.30 -32.11
N THR A 43 -15.02 32.14 -33.14
CA THR A 43 -15.52 33.53 -33.08
C THR A 43 -16.57 33.82 -34.16
N ALA A 44 -17.69 34.41 -33.78
CA ALA A 44 -18.69 34.98 -34.69
C ALA A 44 -18.58 36.51 -34.75
N GLN A 45 -18.97 37.07 -35.89
CA GLN A 45 -19.14 38.51 -36.07
C GLN A 45 -20.62 38.89 -35.98
N LEU A 46 -20.90 39.86 -35.13
CA LEU A 46 -22.23 40.38 -34.85
C LEU A 46 -22.33 41.83 -35.33
N GLY A 47 -23.50 42.22 -35.83
CA GLY A 47 -23.74 43.58 -36.29
C GLY A 47 -25.19 44.01 -36.10
N VAL A 48 -25.38 45.28 -35.76
CA VAL A 48 -26.68 45.95 -35.71
C VAL A 48 -26.64 47.23 -36.53
N GLN A 49 -27.74 47.52 -37.20
CA GLN A 49 -28.01 48.79 -37.87
C GLN A 49 -29.32 49.36 -37.33
N ALA A 50 -29.35 50.66 -37.09
CA ALA A 50 -30.49 51.32 -36.52
C ALA A 50 -30.69 52.73 -37.07
N VAL A 51 -31.93 53.21 -36.99
CA VAL A 51 -32.31 54.59 -37.30
C VAL A 51 -33.12 55.15 -36.14
N ASP A 52 -32.89 56.42 -35.80
CA ASP A 52 -33.79 57.16 -34.92
C ASP A 52 -34.86 57.87 -35.75
N PRO A 53 -36.16 57.57 -35.58
CA PRO A 53 -37.23 58.24 -36.33
C PRO A 53 -37.29 59.76 -36.13
N GLN A 54 -36.64 60.26 -35.07
CA GLN A 54 -36.60 61.67 -34.70
C GLN A 54 -35.23 62.31 -34.99
N GLY A 55 -34.33 61.61 -35.68
CA GLY A 55 -33.05 62.11 -36.18
C GLY A 55 -31.99 62.39 -35.10
N SER A 56 -32.18 61.92 -33.87
CA SER A 56 -31.21 62.08 -32.79
C SER A 56 -30.04 61.09 -32.90
N PRO A 57 -28.84 61.43 -32.37
CA PRO A 57 -27.68 60.55 -32.40
C PRO A 57 -27.94 59.21 -31.68
N LEU A 58 -27.33 58.13 -32.19
CA LEU A 58 -27.41 56.79 -31.62
C LEU A 58 -26.15 56.43 -30.83
N THR A 59 -26.33 55.76 -29.71
CA THR A 59 -25.26 55.16 -28.91
C THR A 59 -25.48 53.66 -28.81
N PHE A 60 -24.41 52.89 -29.02
CA PHE A 60 -24.45 51.43 -29.00
C PHE A 60 -23.74 50.89 -27.76
N SER A 61 -24.37 49.93 -27.09
CA SER A 61 -23.81 49.21 -25.95
C SER A 61 -24.02 47.71 -26.16
N TRP A 62 -23.06 46.91 -25.69
CA TRP A 62 -23.06 45.45 -25.88
C TRP A 62 -22.74 44.78 -24.57
N SER A 63 -23.53 43.79 -24.18
CA SER A 63 -23.28 42.93 -23.01
C SER A 63 -23.18 41.48 -23.44
N ALA A 64 -22.32 40.71 -22.75
CA ALA A 64 -22.30 39.26 -22.83
C ALA A 64 -22.52 38.65 -21.43
N SER A 65 -23.45 37.71 -21.30
CA SER A 65 -23.58 36.89 -20.09
C SER A 65 -22.63 35.69 -20.10
N ALA A 66 -22.20 35.24 -21.28
CA ALA A 66 -21.20 34.18 -21.49
C ALA A 66 -20.36 34.44 -22.75
N GLY A 67 -19.18 33.82 -22.80
CA GLY A 67 -18.18 34.09 -23.85
C GLY A 67 -17.52 35.45 -23.70
N THR A 68 -16.63 35.79 -24.64
CA THR A 68 -15.90 37.07 -24.59
C THR A 68 -16.20 37.91 -25.81
N LEU A 69 -16.49 39.19 -25.59
CA LEU A 69 -16.76 40.13 -26.67
C LEU A 69 -15.52 40.96 -26.99
N GLY A 70 -15.17 41.06 -28.27
CA GLY A 70 -14.05 41.85 -28.77
C GLY A 70 -14.29 43.37 -28.72
N ALA A 71 -13.39 44.14 -29.35
CA ALA A 71 -13.55 45.59 -29.44
C ALA A 71 -14.72 45.96 -30.38
N PRO A 72 -15.60 46.90 -29.99
CA PRO A 72 -16.69 47.35 -30.86
C PRO A 72 -16.16 48.24 -31.98
N VAL A 73 -16.75 48.12 -33.17
CA VAL A 73 -16.56 49.04 -34.29
C VAL A 73 -17.88 49.79 -34.49
N ASN A 74 -17.89 51.09 -34.19
CA ASN A 74 -19.10 51.91 -34.20
C ASN A 74 -19.09 52.90 -35.37
N GLY A 75 -20.22 53.00 -36.07
CA GLY A 75 -20.56 54.06 -37.00
C GLY A 75 -21.71 54.93 -36.47
N ALA A 76 -22.20 55.87 -37.28
CA ALA A 76 -23.30 56.76 -36.88
C ALA A 76 -24.65 56.02 -36.74
N ASN A 77 -24.86 54.97 -37.54
CA ASN A 77 -26.10 54.21 -37.63
C ASN A 77 -25.89 52.69 -37.53
N SER A 78 -24.67 52.23 -37.22
CA SER A 78 -24.32 50.83 -37.15
C SER A 78 -23.27 50.55 -36.08
N SER A 79 -23.23 49.31 -35.59
CA SER A 79 -22.19 48.83 -34.68
C SER A 79 -21.96 47.34 -34.92
N SER A 80 -20.70 46.90 -34.87
CA SER A 80 -20.34 45.48 -34.97
C SER A 80 -19.35 45.07 -33.90
N ARG A 81 -19.40 43.80 -33.49
CA ARG A 81 -18.55 43.23 -32.44
C ARG A 81 -18.26 41.76 -32.73
N SER A 82 -17.04 41.31 -32.45
CA SER A 82 -16.73 39.88 -32.44
C SER A 82 -17.14 39.25 -31.11
N TRP A 83 -17.61 38.01 -31.13
CA TRP A 83 -17.90 37.22 -29.94
C TRP A 83 -17.22 35.86 -30.04
N THR A 84 -16.42 35.51 -29.03
CA THR A 84 -15.73 34.23 -28.92
C THR A 84 -16.49 33.30 -27.99
N ALA A 85 -16.83 32.11 -28.49
CA ALA A 85 -17.65 31.13 -27.80
C ALA A 85 -16.96 30.58 -26.54
N PRO A 86 -17.66 30.46 -25.40
CA PRO A 86 -17.14 29.81 -24.19
C PRO A 86 -17.02 28.28 -24.35
N ALA A 87 -16.47 27.60 -23.35
CA ALA A 87 -16.35 26.13 -23.37
C ALA A 87 -17.70 25.41 -23.32
N CYS A 88 -18.68 25.98 -22.64
CA CYS A 88 -20.06 25.50 -22.57
C CYS A 88 -21.04 26.68 -22.62
N LEU A 89 -22.23 26.42 -23.12
CA LEU A 89 -23.31 27.39 -23.22
C LEU A 89 -24.64 26.66 -23.05
N ALA A 90 -25.61 27.27 -22.38
CA ALA A 90 -26.94 26.69 -22.24
C ALA A 90 -27.63 26.67 -23.61
N ASP A 91 -28.29 25.56 -23.94
CA ASP A 91 -29.01 25.40 -25.20
C ASP A 91 -30.08 26.49 -25.38
N GLY A 92 -30.08 27.10 -26.56
CA GLY A 92 -31.02 28.17 -26.90
C GLY A 92 -30.80 29.49 -26.14
N SER A 93 -29.65 29.67 -25.48
CA SER A 93 -29.35 30.94 -24.81
C SER A 93 -28.95 32.03 -25.80
N ALA A 94 -29.28 33.27 -25.44
CA ALA A 94 -28.85 34.47 -26.15
C ALA A 94 -27.77 35.21 -25.34
N PRO A 95 -26.51 34.73 -25.36
CA PRO A 95 -25.48 35.26 -24.46
C PRO A 95 -25.10 36.70 -24.77
N VAL A 96 -25.40 37.22 -25.97
CA VAL A 96 -25.03 38.58 -26.38
C VAL A 96 -26.27 39.42 -26.64
N VAL A 97 -26.30 40.62 -26.05
CA VAL A 97 -27.35 41.63 -26.28
C VAL A 97 -26.70 42.94 -26.74
N ALA A 98 -27.15 43.47 -27.87
CA ALA A 98 -26.82 44.80 -28.34
C ALA A 98 -27.97 45.75 -28.04
N THR A 99 -27.70 46.83 -27.32
CA THR A 99 -28.69 47.87 -27.00
C THR A 99 -28.31 49.17 -27.70
N VAL A 100 -29.24 49.69 -28.49
CA VAL A 100 -29.13 50.96 -29.20
C VAL A 100 -29.99 51.99 -28.47
N SER A 101 -29.39 53.11 -28.07
CA SER A 101 -30.10 54.20 -27.38
C SER A 101 -30.02 55.49 -28.19
N ASN A 102 -31.11 56.24 -28.25
CA ASN A 102 -31.14 57.53 -28.93
C ASN A 102 -30.87 58.70 -27.97
N GLY A 103 -30.72 59.91 -28.51
CA GLY A 103 -30.47 61.13 -27.73
C GLY A 103 -31.62 61.55 -26.79
N LEU A 104 -32.76 60.86 -26.86
CA LEU A 104 -33.93 61.08 -25.99
C LEU A 104 -33.98 60.11 -24.79
N GLY A 105 -33.00 59.22 -24.67
CA GLY A 105 -32.89 58.22 -23.61
C GLY A 105 -33.78 56.99 -23.81
N LEU A 106 -34.29 56.78 -25.03
CA LEU A 106 -35.08 55.59 -25.38
C LEU A 106 -34.18 54.56 -26.07
N SER A 107 -34.46 53.28 -25.84
CA SER A 107 -33.62 52.19 -26.32
C SER A 107 -34.40 51.07 -27.00
N THR A 108 -33.72 50.35 -27.89
CA THR A 108 -34.15 49.07 -28.47
C THR A 108 -32.99 48.08 -28.39
N SER A 109 -33.27 46.78 -28.40
CA SER A 109 -32.24 45.75 -28.25
C SER A 109 -32.38 44.62 -29.27
N ALA A 110 -31.24 44.04 -29.66
CA ALA A 110 -31.13 42.79 -30.40
C ALA A 110 -30.44 41.75 -29.52
N ALA A 111 -31.01 40.56 -29.44
CA ALA A 111 -30.40 39.40 -28.77
C ALA A 111 -29.86 38.44 -29.83
N PHE A 112 -28.68 37.87 -29.59
CA PHE A 112 -28.03 36.93 -30.49
C PHE A 112 -27.96 35.55 -29.82
N GLU A 113 -28.66 34.59 -30.40
CA GLU A 113 -28.72 33.20 -29.94
C GLU A 113 -27.53 32.40 -30.48
N PHE A 114 -26.99 31.52 -29.65
CA PHE A 114 -25.86 30.66 -30.01
C PHE A 114 -26.02 29.25 -29.44
N SER A 115 -25.44 28.27 -30.13
CA SER A 115 -25.10 26.96 -29.56
C SER A 115 -23.60 26.71 -29.65
N VAL A 116 -23.06 26.03 -28.64
CA VAL A 116 -21.67 25.56 -28.65
C VAL A 116 -21.70 24.07 -29.01
N ALA A 117 -21.08 23.72 -30.13
CA ALA A 117 -21.02 22.35 -30.60
C ALA A 117 -20.27 21.48 -29.58
N GLN A 118 -20.89 20.38 -29.20
CA GLN A 118 -20.30 19.34 -28.35
C GLN A 118 -20.45 18.00 -29.06
N ASP A 119 -19.45 17.13 -28.89
CA ASP A 119 -19.46 15.78 -29.44
C ASP A 119 -19.21 14.80 -28.29
N LEU A 120 -20.30 14.18 -27.83
CA LEU A 120 -20.27 13.18 -26.77
C LEU A 120 -19.48 11.93 -27.16
N TYR A 121 -19.30 11.64 -28.45
CA TYR A 121 -18.64 10.42 -28.93
C TYR A 121 -17.18 10.68 -29.34
N LEU A 122 -16.72 11.93 -29.34
CA LEU A 122 -15.33 12.24 -29.61
C LEU A 122 -14.45 11.74 -28.46
N ASP A 123 -13.62 10.76 -28.76
CA ASP A 123 -12.67 10.20 -27.80
C ASP A 123 -11.63 11.25 -27.35
N ARG A 124 -11.52 11.39 -26.03
CA ARG A 124 -10.61 12.28 -25.31
C ARG A 124 -9.54 11.51 -24.57
N GLN A 125 -9.58 10.17 -24.54
CA GLN A 125 -8.53 9.34 -23.96
C GLN A 125 -7.40 9.16 -24.98
N PRO A 126 -6.19 9.68 -24.72
CA PRO A 126 -5.06 9.40 -25.59
C PRO A 126 -4.63 7.94 -25.46
N GLU A 127 -3.80 7.48 -26.40
CA GLU A 127 -3.09 6.21 -26.29
C GLU A 127 -2.46 6.00 -24.91
N PHE A 128 -2.50 4.77 -24.41
CA PHE A 128 -1.96 4.46 -23.08
C PHE A 128 -0.44 4.65 -23.07
N THR A 129 0.01 5.55 -22.20
CA THR A 129 1.42 5.87 -21.94
C THR A 129 1.66 5.91 -20.44
N ALA A 130 2.91 5.77 -20.00
CA ALA A 130 3.23 5.84 -18.57
C ALA A 130 2.79 7.18 -17.95
N SER A 131 2.88 8.28 -18.71
CA SER A 131 2.40 9.61 -18.31
C SER A 131 0.88 9.80 -18.42
N GLY A 132 0.14 8.84 -19.00
CA GLY A 132 -1.32 8.92 -19.12
C GLY A 132 -2.07 8.62 -17.82
N PHE A 133 -1.37 8.09 -16.81
CA PHE A 133 -1.98 7.63 -15.56
C PHE A 133 -1.40 8.37 -14.35
N THR A 134 -2.23 8.63 -13.36
CA THR A 134 -1.80 9.12 -12.04
C THR A 134 -1.51 7.98 -11.08
N GLU A 135 -2.09 6.80 -11.33
CA GLU A 135 -1.97 5.62 -10.48
C GLU A 135 -1.93 4.38 -11.36
N ARG A 136 -0.98 3.48 -11.08
CA ARG A 136 -0.90 2.13 -11.65
C ARG A 136 -0.31 1.20 -10.60
N GLN A 137 -1.12 0.33 -10.05
CA GLN A 137 -0.72 -0.68 -9.07
C GLN A 137 -1.02 -2.07 -9.64
N ASN A 138 -0.06 -2.99 -9.55
CA ASN A 138 -0.18 -4.35 -10.08
C ASN A 138 -0.68 -4.44 -11.55
N VAL A 139 -0.35 -3.44 -12.38
CA VAL A 139 -0.71 -3.38 -13.81
C VAL A 139 0.48 -2.98 -14.64
N THR A 140 0.78 -3.80 -15.65
CA THR A 140 1.80 -3.55 -16.66
C THR A 140 1.20 -2.80 -17.83
N LEU A 141 1.82 -1.67 -18.20
CA LEU A 141 1.63 -1.06 -19.51
C LEU A 141 2.49 -1.84 -20.52
N THR A 142 1.86 -2.56 -21.44
CA THR A 142 2.55 -3.41 -22.41
C THR A 142 3.19 -2.57 -23.53
N PRO A 143 4.17 -3.12 -24.29
CA PRO A 143 4.68 -2.47 -25.49
C PRO A 143 3.61 -2.19 -26.56
N GLN A 144 2.48 -2.90 -26.51
CA GLN A 144 1.32 -2.71 -27.39
C GLN A 144 0.37 -1.62 -26.87
N GLN A 145 0.78 -0.85 -25.86
CA GLN A 145 -0.02 0.21 -25.24
C GLN A 145 -1.33 -0.31 -24.64
N THR A 146 -1.32 -1.52 -24.07
CA THR A 146 -2.45 -2.10 -23.33
C THR A 146 -2.16 -2.14 -21.83
N LEU A 147 -3.19 -2.14 -21.00
CA LEU A 147 -3.08 -2.27 -19.54
C LEU A 147 -3.40 -3.70 -19.16
N ARG A 148 -2.41 -4.46 -18.68
CA ARG A 148 -2.57 -5.86 -18.32
C ARG A 148 -2.32 -6.06 -16.83
N ALA A 149 -3.24 -6.72 -16.15
CA ALA A 149 -3.03 -7.14 -14.77
C ALA A 149 -1.76 -8.00 -14.66
N ASN A 150 -0.96 -7.76 -13.65
CA ASN A 150 0.21 -8.57 -13.39
C ASN A 150 -0.23 -9.97 -12.92
N PRO A 151 0.56 -11.01 -13.23
CA PRO A 151 0.26 -12.33 -12.70
C PRO A 151 0.38 -12.28 -11.17
N ALA A 152 -0.41 -13.10 -10.50
CA ALA A 152 -0.24 -13.26 -9.07
C ALA A 152 1.14 -13.82 -8.76
N TRP A 153 1.77 -13.28 -7.72
CA TRP A 153 3.13 -13.64 -7.34
C TRP A 153 3.12 -14.42 -6.04
N MET A 154 3.90 -15.50 -6.02
CA MET A 154 4.21 -16.26 -4.82
C MET A 154 5.73 -16.45 -4.78
N PRO A 155 6.36 -16.35 -3.61
CA PRO A 155 7.78 -16.63 -3.49
C PRO A 155 8.09 -18.10 -3.77
N GLU A 156 9.12 -18.35 -4.58
CA GLU A 156 9.64 -19.71 -4.83
C GLU A 156 10.55 -20.20 -3.69
N SER A 157 11.09 -19.28 -2.88
CA SER A 157 11.99 -19.58 -1.77
C SER A 157 11.95 -18.46 -0.72
N PRO A 158 12.07 -18.79 0.59
CA PRO A 158 12.23 -17.79 1.65
C PRO A 158 13.56 -17.01 1.56
N GLU A 159 14.53 -17.53 0.81
CA GLU A 159 15.87 -16.95 0.66
C GLU A 159 15.91 -15.74 -0.28
N LEU A 160 14.91 -15.53 -1.14
CA LEU A 160 14.87 -14.44 -2.11
C LEU A 160 13.41 -14.01 -2.35
N LEU A 161 12.98 -12.97 -1.61
CA LEU A 161 11.61 -12.49 -1.62
C LEU A 161 11.55 -11.12 -2.31
N VAL A 162 11.37 -11.12 -3.62
CA VAL A 162 11.30 -9.89 -4.43
C VAL A 162 9.95 -9.82 -5.13
N LEU A 163 9.15 -8.79 -4.79
CA LEU A 163 7.90 -8.56 -5.49
C LEU A 163 8.18 -8.12 -6.93
N PRO A 164 7.47 -8.66 -7.93
CA PRO A 164 7.71 -8.32 -9.34
C PRO A 164 7.19 -6.91 -9.71
N SER A 165 6.30 -6.36 -8.88
CA SER A 165 5.71 -5.03 -9.03
C SER A 165 5.20 -4.53 -7.69
N ASP A 166 4.78 -3.27 -7.64
CA ASP A 166 4.10 -2.69 -6.48
C ASP A 166 2.84 -3.51 -6.16
N GLN A 167 2.80 -4.08 -4.95
CA GLN A 167 1.69 -4.90 -4.47
C GLN A 167 1.36 -4.54 -3.03
N ARG A 168 0.08 -4.53 -2.71
CA ARG A 168 -0.37 -4.34 -1.34
C ARG A 168 -0.29 -5.67 -0.61
N LEU A 169 0.35 -5.72 0.56
CA LEU A 169 0.48 -6.93 1.34
C LEU A 169 -0.29 -6.83 2.66
N THR A 170 -0.84 -7.96 3.10
CA THR A 170 -1.37 -8.14 4.46
C THR A 170 -0.70 -9.35 5.10
N VAL A 171 -0.54 -9.31 6.41
CA VAL A 171 -0.02 -10.40 7.23
C VAL A 171 -1.04 -10.72 8.30
N SER A 172 -1.45 -11.98 8.38
CA SER A 172 -2.31 -12.47 9.46
C SER A 172 -1.53 -13.44 10.33
N PHE A 173 -1.57 -13.25 11.64
CA PHE A 173 -1.13 -14.28 12.58
C PHE A 173 -2.03 -15.51 12.45
N VAL A 174 -1.45 -16.70 12.36
CA VAL A 174 -2.21 -17.96 12.18
C VAL A 174 -2.12 -18.81 13.44
N TYR A 175 -0.91 -19.09 13.91
CA TYR A 175 -0.67 -20.11 14.90
C TYR A 175 0.67 -19.89 15.59
N GLU A 176 0.72 -20.25 16.86
CA GLU A 176 1.93 -20.36 17.66
C GLU A 176 1.90 -21.71 18.41
N SER A 177 3.05 -22.34 18.55
CA SER A 177 3.22 -23.65 19.19
C SER A 177 4.62 -23.82 19.79
N ALA A 178 5.09 -22.76 20.43
CA ALA A 178 6.42 -22.69 21.00
C ALA A 178 6.35 -22.42 22.52
N GLY A 179 7.53 -22.41 23.15
CA GLY A 179 7.66 -22.12 24.57
C GLY A 179 8.27 -20.73 24.86
N GLY A 180 8.58 -19.98 23.80
CA GLY A 180 9.17 -18.64 23.86
C GLY A 180 8.13 -17.55 23.60
N SER A 181 8.59 -16.30 23.55
CA SER A 181 7.74 -15.19 23.09
C SER A 181 8.38 -14.51 21.88
N HIS A 182 7.58 -14.18 20.86
CA HIS A 182 8.14 -13.83 19.56
C HIS A 182 7.64 -12.51 19.00
N GLY A 183 8.56 -11.67 18.50
CA GLY A 183 8.23 -10.53 17.65
C GLY A 183 8.46 -10.87 16.18
N PHE A 184 7.61 -10.40 15.27
CA PHE A 184 7.72 -10.64 13.84
C PHE A 184 7.86 -9.34 13.05
N GLY A 185 8.81 -9.32 12.12
CA GLY A 185 9.06 -8.16 11.30
C GLY A 185 9.74 -8.45 9.97
N TYR A 186 10.08 -7.39 9.25
CA TYR A 186 10.82 -7.46 8.01
C TYR A 186 11.77 -6.28 7.81
N LEU A 187 12.77 -6.50 6.96
CA LEU A 187 13.76 -5.52 6.52
C LEU A 187 13.74 -5.44 4.99
N TYR A 188 14.27 -4.35 4.45
CA TYR A 188 14.61 -4.26 3.04
C TYR A 188 16.12 -4.38 2.82
N VAL A 189 16.53 -5.16 1.82
CA VAL A 189 17.95 -5.42 1.54
C VAL A 189 18.67 -4.18 1.01
N ASP A 190 17.99 -3.30 0.30
CA ASP A 190 18.57 -2.03 -0.16
C ASP A 190 18.87 -1.07 0.99
N ASP A 191 18.01 -1.02 2.03
CA ASP A 191 18.27 -0.26 3.25
C ASP A 191 19.49 -0.81 4.01
N LEU A 192 19.62 -2.14 4.09
CA LEU A 192 20.79 -2.80 4.68
C LEU A 192 22.08 -2.57 3.87
N ARG A 193 22.00 -2.55 2.54
CA ARG A 193 23.13 -2.19 1.65
C ARG A 193 23.54 -0.73 1.87
N ALA A 194 22.58 0.18 1.95
CA ALA A 194 22.84 1.60 2.20
C ALA A 194 23.49 1.83 3.58
N ALA A 195 23.12 1.02 4.58
CA ALA A 195 23.73 1.03 5.91
C ALA A 195 25.09 0.28 5.97
N GLY A 196 25.51 -0.35 4.87
CA GLY A 196 26.80 -1.04 4.78
C GLY A 196 26.85 -2.38 5.51
N PHE A 197 25.71 -3.05 5.69
CA PHE A 197 25.64 -4.39 6.29
C PHE A 197 25.73 -5.53 5.27
N VAL A 198 25.37 -5.23 4.03
CA VAL A 198 25.18 -6.19 2.95
C VAL A 198 25.89 -5.70 1.68
N ASP A 199 26.60 -6.58 0.99
CA ASP A 199 27.27 -6.26 -0.27
C ASP A 199 26.31 -6.35 -1.49
N SER A 200 26.84 -6.07 -2.70
CA SER A 200 26.06 -6.17 -3.95
C SER A 200 25.58 -7.60 -4.28
N GLN A 201 26.21 -8.62 -3.69
CA GLN A 201 25.91 -10.04 -3.85
C GLN A 201 24.95 -10.54 -2.74
N GLY A 202 24.55 -9.65 -1.83
CA GLY A 202 23.65 -9.98 -0.73
C GLY A 202 24.33 -10.67 0.45
N ASN A 203 25.67 -10.68 0.53
CA ASN A 203 26.41 -11.27 1.65
C ASN A 203 26.55 -10.25 2.77
N LEU A 204 26.54 -10.74 4.01
CA LEU A 204 26.88 -9.92 5.16
C LEU A 204 28.34 -9.49 5.10
N THR A 205 28.57 -8.27 5.54
CA THR A 205 29.84 -7.58 5.39
C THR A 205 30.53 -7.47 6.75
N ASP A 206 31.86 -7.58 6.77
CA ASP A 206 32.70 -7.35 7.96
C ASP A 206 33.74 -6.29 7.59
N ASN A 207 33.29 -5.03 7.53
CA ASN A 207 34.11 -3.93 7.03
C ASN A 207 35.21 -3.54 8.03
N ASN A 208 35.03 -3.88 9.31
CA ASN A 208 35.98 -3.57 10.36
C ASN A 208 36.99 -4.70 10.62
N ALA A 209 36.83 -5.84 9.93
CA ALA A 209 37.73 -6.99 9.90
C ALA A 209 38.00 -7.60 11.28
N ASN A 210 36.97 -7.67 12.13
CA ASN A 210 37.08 -8.27 13.47
C ASN A 210 36.54 -9.71 13.54
N GLY A 211 36.03 -10.23 12.42
CA GLY A 211 35.53 -11.59 12.24
C GLY A 211 34.05 -11.76 12.57
N ILE A 212 33.35 -10.71 12.99
CA ILE A 212 31.90 -10.70 13.23
C ILE A 212 31.28 -9.84 12.14
N ALA A 213 30.21 -10.32 11.51
CA ALA A 213 29.51 -9.51 10.52
C ALA A 213 28.96 -8.23 11.16
N ASP A 214 29.10 -7.11 10.46
CA ASP A 214 28.68 -5.80 10.93
C ASP A 214 27.20 -5.78 11.36
N LEU A 215 26.34 -6.53 10.64
CA LEU A 215 24.93 -6.72 10.99
C LEU A 215 24.78 -7.35 12.38
N HIS A 216 25.52 -8.43 12.65
CA HIS A 216 25.45 -9.16 13.91
C HIS A 216 26.03 -8.37 15.06
N GLU A 217 27.07 -7.55 14.81
CA GLU A 217 27.58 -6.62 15.80
C GLU A 217 26.53 -5.61 16.25
N ASP A 218 25.82 -5.04 15.28
CA ASP A 218 24.86 -3.96 15.50
C ASP A 218 23.50 -4.46 15.99
N LEU A 219 23.13 -5.72 15.71
CA LEU A 219 21.98 -6.39 16.34
C LEU A 219 22.12 -6.47 17.86
N TYR A 220 23.32 -6.69 18.38
CA TYR A 220 23.56 -6.84 19.83
C TYR A 220 24.41 -5.70 20.41
N ASN A 221 24.66 -4.64 19.63
CA ASN A 221 25.49 -3.50 20.01
C ASN A 221 26.87 -3.88 20.59
N LEU A 222 27.49 -4.95 20.08
CA LEU A 222 28.67 -5.57 20.69
C LEU A 222 30.01 -5.10 20.10
N ALA A 223 29.98 -4.27 19.05
CA ALA A 223 31.19 -3.78 18.40
C ALA A 223 32.18 -3.13 19.39
N PRO A 224 33.49 -3.15 19.08
CA PRO A 224 34.48 -2.44 19.88
C PRO A 224 34.08 -0.98 20.11
N PRO A 225 34.18 -0.44 21.34
CA PRO A 225 33.70 0.91 21.62
C PRO A 225 34.61 2.02 21.08
N THR A 226 35.86 1.70 20.75
CA THR A 226 36.88 2.65 20.28
C THR A 226 37.86 1.98 19.32
N GLY A 227 38.56 2.78 18.52
CA GLY A 227 39.58 2.30 17.59
C GLY A 227 39.04 2.09 16.17
N THR A 228 39.87 1.52 15.30
CA THR A 228 39.53 1.31 13.88
C THR A 228 38.46 0.24 13.68
N GLN A 229 38.27 -0.64 14.66
CA GLN A 229 37.23 -1.66 14.64
C GLN A 229 35.88 -1.17 15.19
N ALA A 230 35.80 0.07 15.67
CA ALA A 230 34.60 0.56 16.33
C ALA A 230 33.45 0.80 15.36
N ARG A 231 32.22 0.55 15.83
CA ARG A 231 30.99 0.90 15.13
C ARG A 231 30.14 1.87 15.96
N PRO A 232 29.33 2.72 15.33
CA PRO A 232 28.40 3.58 16.06
C PRO A 232 27.41 2.75 16.88
N TYR A 233 27.18 3.15 18.12
CA TYR A 233 26.13 2.55 18.95
C TYR A 233 24.74 2.80 18.34
N ILE A 234 23.90 1.78 18.25
CA ILE A 234 22.50 1.92 17.84
C ILE A 234 21.65 2.10 19.10
N GLY A 235 21.31 3.35 19.40
CA GLY A 235 20.66 3.74 20.65
C GLY A 235 21.06 5.17 21.06
N VAL A 236 20.45 5.67 22.14
CA VAL A 236 20.80 6.97 22.73
C VAL A 236 21.85 6.83 23.83
N ASN A 237 21.56 6.04 24.87
CA ASN A 237 22.46 5.81 25.99
C ASN A 237 22.62 4.31 26.23
N ARG A 238 23.87 3.84 26.21
CA ARG A 238 24.20 2.44 26.49
C ARG A 238 23.96 2.11 27.96
N ARG A 239 23.13 1.10 28.23
CA ARG A 239 22.83 0.55 29.57
C ARG A 239 24.04 -0.14 30.17
N CYS A 240 24.73 -0.98 29.39
CA CYS A 240 25.91 -1.74 29.84
C CYS A 240 27.20 -1.24 29.18
N THR A 241 28.08 -0.58 29.92
CA THR A 241 29.36 -0.03 29.40
C THR A 241 30.55 -0.97 29.54
N ARG A 242 30.33 -2.17 30.08
CA ARG A 242 31.40 -3.17 30.27
C ARG A 242 31.89 -3.68 28.92
N THR A 243 33.16 -4.08 28.90
CA THR A 243 33.81 -4.68 27.74
C THR A 243 34.37 -6.06 28.08
N PHE A 244 34.66 -6.84 27.05
CA PHE A 244 35.36 -8.12 27.15
C PHE A 244 36.34 -8.28 25.99
N THR A 245 37.34 -9.15 26.13
CA THR A 245 38.36 -9.37 25.10
C THR A 245 38.28 -10.80 24.56
N SER A 246 38.15 -10.95 23.24
CA SER A 246 38.17 -12.25 22.57
C SER A 246 38.83 -12.14 21.19
N GLY A 247 39.68 -13.10 20.83
CA GLY A 247 40.36 -13.13 19.54
C GLY A 247 41.19 -11.86 19.22
N GLY A 248 41.72 -11.20 20.25
CA GLY A 248 42.55 -9.99 20.09
C GLY A 248 41.79 -8.66 20.02
N PHE A 249 40.46 -8.67 20.03
CA PHE A 249 39.63 -7.46 20.02
C PHE A 249 38.92 -7.24 21.35
N THR A 250 38.66 -5.98 21.69
CA THR A 250 37.92 -5.59 22.91
C THR A 250 36.53 -5.12 22.51
N TYR A 251 35.53 -5.96 22.75
CA TYR A 251 34.13 -5.79 22.39
C TYR A 251 33.33 -5.16 23.53
N SER A 252 32.20 -4.54 23.20
CA SER A 252 31.21 -4.12 24.19
C SER A 252 30.38 -5.32 24.64
N GLN A 253 30.07 -5.43 25.93
CA GLN A 253 29.20 -6.51 26.40
C GLN A 253 27.76 -6.28 25.86
N PRO A 254 27.15 -7.27 25.20
CA PRO A 254 25.84 -7.13 24.56
C PRO A 254 24.72 -6.95 25.60
N GLU A 255 23.94 -5.87 25.47
CA GLU A 255 22.89 -5.51 26.42
C GLU A 255 21.71 -6.49 26.39
N LEU A 256 21.35 -6.98 25.20
CA LEU A 256 20.31 -8.01 25.00
C LEU A 256 20.68 -9.37 25.61
N ALA A 257 21.96 -9.60 25.95
CA ALA A 257 22.44 -10.81 26.61
C ALA A 257 22.98 -10.55 28.03
N SER A 258 22.68 -9.37 28.60
CA SER A 258 23.15 -8.95 29.92
C SER A 258 21.99 -8.70 30.88
N ASN A 259 22.11 -9.21 32.11
CA ASN A 259 21.15 -8.92 33.18
C ASN A 259 21.05 -7.42 33.53
N SER A 260 20.08 -7.06 34.37
CA SER A 260 19.79 -5.67 34.75
C SER A 260 20.94 -4.94 35.45
N SER A 261 21.82 -5.66 36.15
CA SER A 261 23.01 -5.10 36.80
C SER A 261 24.24 -5.00 35.89
N CYS A 262 24.12 -5.45 34.63
CA CYS A 262 25.23 -5.56 33.69
C CYS A 262 26.43 -6.31 34.28
N ALA A 263 26.19 -7.41 35.00
CA ALA A 263 27.28 -8.25 35.52
C ALA A 263 28.15 -8.80 34.38
N THR A 264 29.41 -9.18 34.67
CA THR A 264 30.28 -9.81 33.66
C THR A 264 29.59 -11.04 33.08
N ALA A 265 29.42 -11.06 31.77
CA ALA A 265 28.79 -12.16 31.03
C ALA A 265 29.76 -12.91 30.11
N PHE A 266 31.07 -12.64 30.21
CA PHE A 266 32.08 -13.29 29.38
C PHE A 266 32.79 -14.42 30.11
N SER A 267 32.98 -15.54 29.42
CA SER A 267 33.78 -16.68 29.85
C SER A 267 34.66 -17.16 28.71
N ALA A 268 35.98 -17.10 28.89
CA ALA A 268 36.94 -17.57 27.91
C ALA A 268 37.10 -19.11 27.96
N GLY A 269 37.32 -19.73 26.80
CA GLY A 269 37.71 -21.14 26.68
C GLY A 269 36.80 -22.16 27.36
N GLN A 270 35.47 -21.95 27.31
CA GLN A 270 34.51 -22.94 27.78
C GLN A 270 34.54 -24.18 26.88
N LEU A 271 34.49 -25.37 27.47
CA LEU A 271 34.40 -26.62 26.74
C LEU A 271 32.94 -26.84 26.30
N LEU A 272 32.65 -26.68 25.01
CA LEU A 272 31.33 -26.91 24.42
C LEU A 272 31.40 -27.92 23.28
N ALA A 273 30.26 -28.49 22.91
CA ALA A 273 30.17 -29.30 21.70
C ALA A 273 30.43 -28.43 20.46
N ASP A 274 31.06 -29.00 19.44
CA ASP A 274 31.23 -28.31 18.15
C ASP A 274 29.97 -28.54 17.30
N ALA A 275 29.28 -27.44 17.02
CA ALA A 275 27.99 -27.42 16.34
C ALA A 275 28.08 -27.50 14.81
N ARG A 276 29.26 -27.78 14.25
CA ARG A 276 29.36 -28.08 12.82
C ARG A 276 28.67 -29.42 12.50
N PRO A 277 28.01 -29.54 11.33
CA PRO A 277 27.52 -30.81 10.81
C PRO A 277 28.53 -31.96 10.94
N GLY A 278 28.05 -33.10 11.44
CA GLY A 278 28.84 -34.32 11.63
C GLY A 278 29.35 -34.51 13.05
N SER A 279 30.27 -35.46 13.22
CA SER A 279 30.85 -35.78 14.53
C SER A 279 32.17 -35.04 14.72
N HIS A 280 32.20 -34.18 15.73
CA HIS A 280 33.37 -33.39 16.11
C HIS A 280 33.59 -33.50 17.62
N PRO A 281 34.85 -33.46 18.11
CA PRO A 281 35.12 -33.42 19.55
C PRO A 281 34.64 -32.09 20.15
N ASN A 282 34.44 -32.07 21.47
CA ASN A 282 34.24 -30.81 22.18
C ASN A 282 35.44 -29.87 21.98
N VAL A 283 35.15 -28.57 21.92
CA VAL A 283 36.13 -27.52 21.64
C VAL A 283 36.12 -26.48 22.75
N ASN A 284 37.29 -25.91 23.04
CA ASN A 284 37.38 -24.73 23.90
C ASN A 284 37.00 -23.51 23.07
N VAL A 285 35.96 -22.80 23.51
CA VAL A 285 35.38 -21.66 22.80
C VAL A 285 35.03 -20.54 23.77
N ASP A 286 35.17 -19.30 23.33
CA ASP A 286 34.75 -18.15 24.12
C ASP A 286 33.22 -18.00 24.07
N VAL A 287 32.64 -17.59 25.20
CA VAL A 287 31.18 -17.38 25.31
C VAL A 287 30.92 -16.02 25.96
N VAL A 288 30.07 -15.21 25.34
CA VAL A 288 29.57 -13.97 25.93
C VAL A 288 28.05 -14.02 26.07
N GLY A 289 27.54 -13.54 27.20
CA GLY A 289 26.12 -13.42 27.49
C GLY A 289 25.64 -14.34 28.62
N SER A 290 24.35 -14.27 28.91
CA SER A 290 23.70 -14.97 30.02
C SER A 290 22.24 -15.21 29.72
N PHE A 291 21.59 -16.11 30.48
CA PHE A 291 20.14 -16.24 30.52
C PHE A 291 19.59 -15.60 31.80
N PRO A 292 18.33 -15.12 31.79
CA PRO A 292 17.70 -14.63 33.00
C PRO A 292 17.54 -15.79 33.99
N PRO A 293 17.90 -15.61 35.27
CA PRO A 293 17.59 -16.61 36.31
C PRO A 293 16.12 -16.55 36.77
N GLY A 294 15.32 -15.64 36.20
CA GLY A 294 13.95 -15.30 36.56
C GLY A 294 13.54 -14.00 35.85
N THR A 295 12.56 -13.27 36.38
CA THR A 295 12.07 -12.03 35.77
C THR A 295 13.20 -11.03 35.48
N PRO A 296 13.39 -10.60 34.21
CA PRO A 296 14.56 -9.86 33.77
C PRO A 296 14.57 -8.38 34.21
N GLY A 297 13.40 -7.81 34.53
CA GLY A 297 13.26 -6.36 34.74
C GLY A 297 13.75 -5.59 33.51
N THR A 298 14.67 -4.64 33.72
CA THR A 298 15.34 -3.87 32.65
C THR A 298 16.51 -4.60 31.98
N GLY A 299 16.81 -5.83 32.40
CA GLY A 299 17.83 -6.67 31.78
C GLY A 299 17.40 -7.16 30.39
N TYR A 300 18.40 -7.63 29.62
CA TYR A 300 18.20 -8.21 28.29
C TYR A 300 17.49 -7.28 27.30
N SER A 301 17.62 -5.97 27.51
CA SER A 301 17.12 -4.88 26.66
C SER A 301 18.23 -3.84 26.45
N ASP A 302 18.23 -3.19 25.30
CA ASP A 302 19.17 -2.18 24.80
C ASP A 302 18.56 -0.77 24.72
N SER A 303 17.51 -0.50 25.51
CA SER A 303 16.90 0.84 25.71
C SER A 303 16.33 1.51 24.45
N GLY A 304 15.89 0.71 23.48
CA GLY A 304 15.16 1.17 22.30
C GLY A 304 13.71 1.56 22.55
N LEU A 305 12.96 1.60 21.47
CA LEU A 305 11.50 1.76 21.49
C LEU A 305 10.80 0.59 22.19
N PHE A 306 11.32 -0.63 22.02
CA PHE A 306 10.74 -1.85 22.54
C PHE A 306 11.75 -2.64 23.38
N ALA A 307 11.30 -3.15 24.52
CA ALA A 307 12.15 -4.02 25.32
C ALA A 307 12.43 -5.31 24.55
N ARG A 308 13.70 -5.72 24.49
CA ARG A 308 14.15 -7.03 23.96
C ARG A 308 13.92 -7.26 22.47
N ILE A 309 13.56 -6.22 21.74
CA ILE A 309 13.75 -6.16 20.29
C ILE A 309 15.05 -5.41 20.03
N PRO A 310 15.99 -5.94 19.22
CA PRO A 310 17.18 -5.19 18.84
C PRO A 310 16.85 -3.81 18.28
N ASN A 311 17.51 -2.76 18.79
CA ASN A 311 17.32 -1.38 18.32
C ASN A 311 17.46 -1.23 16.80
N LEU A 312 18.26 -2.07 16.16
CA LEU A 312 18.44 -2.10 14.70
C LEU A 312 17.19 -2.60 13.95
N LEU A 313 16.44 -3.53 14.54
CA LEU A 313 15.23 -4.13 13.96
C LEU A 313 13.96 -3.34 14.29
N GLU A 314 14.03 -2.38 15.20
CA GLU A 314 12.96 -1.43 15.42
C GLU A 314 12.76 -0.48 14.22
N PRO A 315 11.57 0.12 14.08
CA PRO A 315 11.39 1.25 13.18
C PRO A 315 12.30 2.41 13.57
N ARG A 316 12.67 3.24 12.58
CA ARG A 316 13.49 4.43 12.81
C ARG A 316 12.83 5.34 13.84
N HIS A 317 13.49 5.52 14.98
CA HIS A 317 12.93 6.27 16.10
C HIS A 317 14.01 7.01 16.89
N ALA A 318 13.64 8.08 17.58
CA ALA A 318 14.59 8.87 18.37
C ALA A 318 15.31 8.04 19.45
N LEU A 319 14.64 7.03 20.03
CA LEU A 319 15.18 6.15 21.07
C LEU A 319 16.27 5.19 20.57
N ASN A 320 16.26 4.81 19.30
CA ASN A 320 17.35 4.06 18.66
C ASN A 320 18.36 4.98 17.94
N GLY A 321 18.35 6.29 18.23
CA GLY A 321 19.23 7.25 17.58
C GLY A 321 18.90 7.49 16.09
N ASN A 322 17.65 7.20 15.69
CA ASN A 322 17.19 7.17 14.30
C ASN A 322 18.01 6.21 13.42
N ARG A 323 18.42 5.07 13.97
CA ARG A 323 19.22 4.05 13.26
C ARG A 323 18.48 2.72 13.03
N GLY A 324 17.28 2.55 13.59
CA GLY A 324 16.42 1.40 13.29
C GLY A 324 16.06 1.30 11.81
N LEU A 325 16.02 0.08 11.29
CA LEU A 325 15.78 -0.24 9.88
C LEU A 325 14.59 -1.20 9.68
N GLY A 326 14.06 -1.80 10.74
CA GLY A 326 13.02 -2.81 10.62
C GLY A 326 11.61 -2.25 10.65
N HIS A 327 10.70 -3.10 10.22
CA HIS A 327 9.26 -2.89 10.31
C HIS A 327 8.69 -4.07 11.10
N ILE A 328 7.91 -3.79 12.16
CA ILE A 328 7.45 -4.82 13.09
C ILE A 328 5.91 -4.83 13.12
N PRO A 329 5.26 -5.62 12.25
CA PRO A 329 3.81 -5.77 12.27
C PRO A 329 3.31 -6.40 13.58
N PHE A 330 4.07 -7.32 14.18
CA PHE A 330 3.70 -7.95 15.44
C PHE A 330 4.84 -7.86 16.47
N LEU A 331 4.58 -7.20 17.61
CA LEU A 331 5.50 -7.10 18.75
C LEU A 331 5.49 -8.36 19.64
N LEU A 332 4.40 -9.12 19.56
CA LEU A 332 4.21 -10.40 20.22
C LEU A 332 3.35 -11.29 19.31
N ALA A 333 3.62 -12.58 19.28
CA ALA A 333 2.89 -13.58 18.51
C ALA A 333 2.41 -14.71 19.43
N GLU A 334 1.73 -14.34 20.52
CA GLU A 334 1.19 -15.26 21.53
C GLU A 334 -0.32 -15.40 21.34
N ASP A 335 -0.87 -16.61 21.44
CA ASP A 335 -2.31 -16.93 21.34
C ASP A 335 -2.61 -18.20 22.16
N ASP A 336 -2.21 -18.18 23.43
CA ASP A 336 -2.24 -19.34 24.31
C ASP A 336 -3.39 -19.28 25.34
N SER A 337 -3.26 -19.96 26.48
CA SER A 337 -4.32 -20.02 27.50
C SER A 337 -3.94 -19.37 28.82
N ASP A 338 -2.86 -18.59 28.86
CA ASP A 338 -2.43 -17.85 30.02
C ASP A 338 -2.40 -16.32 29.78
N VAL A 339 -1.61 -15.57 30.56
CA VAL A 339 -1.52 -14.09 30.48
C VAL A 339 -0.08 -13.65 30.74
N SER A 340 0.87 -14.48 30.35
CA SER A 340 2.26 -14.35 30.72
C SER A 340 3.19 -14.77 29.59
N THR A 341 4.03 -13.83 29.18
CA THR A 341 5.11 -14.14 28.24
C THR A 341 6.23 -14.92 28.91
N TYR A 342 6.97 -15.72 28.15
CA TYR A 342 8.08 -16.52 28.63
C TYR A 342 9.06 -15.67 29.48
N GLN A 343 9.13 -15.98 30.77
CA GLN A 343 9.94 -15.23 31.77
C GLN A 343 9.71 -13.71 31.78
N GLN A 344 8.58 -13.21 31.29
CA GLN A 344 8.32 -11.78 31.07
C GLN A 344 9.32 -11.12 30.11
N LEU A 345 9.79 -11.86 29.11
CA LEU A 345 10.69 -11.37 28.07
C LEU A 345 9.99 -10.83 26.82
N GLY A 346 8.66 -10.92 26.71
CA GLY A 346 7.92 -10.29 25.61
C GLY A 346 8.20 -8.78 25.52
N ALA A 347 8.12 -8.23 24.29
CA ALA A 347 8.24 -6.79 24.04
C ALA A 347 7.02 -6.02 24.55
N VAL A 348 5.86 -6.68 24.50
CA VAL A 348 4.59 -6.27 25.09
C VAL A 348 4.07 -7.37 26.01
N GLY A 349 3.08 -7.06 26.84
CA GLY A 349 2.44 -8.04 27.71
C GLY A 349 1.41 -8.86 26.94
N ASP A 350 1.26 -10.10 27.37
CA ASP A 350 0.12 -10.95 27.05
C ASP A 350 -1.07 -10.52 27.95
N GLY A 351 -2.21 -10.26 27.31
CA GLY A 351 -3.41 -9.71 27.92
C GLY A 351 -4.65 -10.59 27.82
N SER A 352 -4.56 -11.81 27.30
CA SER A 352 -5.74 -12.64 27.02
C SER A 352 -5.42 -14.13 27.14
N THR A 353 -6.37 -14.91 27.68
CA THR A 353 -6.26 -16.38 27.80
C THR A 353 -6.96 -17.12 26.66
N ALA A 354 -7.31 -16.41 25.58
CA ALA A 354 -8.18 -16.92 24.54
C ALA A 354 -7.37 -17.39 23.34
N SER A 355 -7.27 -18.70 23.13
CA SER A 355 -6.66 -19.24 21.91
C SER A 355 -7.64 -19.21 20.74
N ASP A 356 -7.73 -18.08 20.04
CA ASP A 356 -8.69 -17.81 18.97
C ASP A 356 -8.05 -17.31 17.65
N GLY A 357 -6.72 -17.36 17.58
CA GLY A 357 -5.94 -16.92 16.43
C GLY A 357 -5.82 -15.40 16.37
N ILE A 358 -5.81 -14.73 17.51
CA ILE A 358 -5.55 -13.30 17.64
C ILE A 358 -4.38 -13.16 18.60
N PRO A 359 -3.32 -12.41 18.24
CA PRO A 359 -2.26 -12.13 19.19
C PRO A 359 -2.82 -11.50 20.47
N ASP A 360 -2.40 -11.97 21.64
CA ASP A 360 -2.96 -11.56 22.93
C ASP A 360 -2.54 -10.15 23.39
N TYR A 361 -2.42 -9.19 22.46
CA TYR A 361 -2.21 -7.77 22.73
C TYR A 361 -2.88 -6.89 21.67
N ASP A 362 -3.09 -5.61 22.00
CA ASP A 362 -3.71 -4.62 21.11
C ASP A 362 -2.71 -4.22 20.00
N VAL A 363 -2.68 -4.98 18.91
CA VAL A 363 -1.84 -4.76 17.73
C VAL A 363 -2.17 -3.42 17.09
N SER A 364 -3.46 -3.05 17.05
CA SER A 364 -3.96 -1.85 16.40
C SER A 364 -3.57 -0.54 17.08
N ALA A 365 -3.09 -0.60 18.33
CA ALA A 365 -2.40 0.50 18.99
C ALA A 365 -1.12 0.97 18.24
N TYR A 366 -0.61 0.15 17.33
CA TYR A 366 0.57 0.43 16.52
C TYR A 366 0.22 0.55 15.02
N ASP A 367 1.07 1.24 14.27
CA ASP A 367 1.01 1.20 12.81
C ASP A 367 1.68 -0.06 12.23
N ALA A 368 1.58 -0.24 10.91
CA ALA A 368 2.11 -1.43 10.25
C ALA A 368 3.65 -1.57 10.31
N HIS A 369 4.34 -0.54 10.81
CA HIS A 369 5.79 -0.56 11.02
C HIS A 369 6.15 -0.79 12.49
N GLY A 370 5.16 -0.88 13.38
CA GLY A 370 5.35 -1.03 14.81
C GLY A 370 5.54 0.31 15.53
N LEU A 371 5.13 1.45 14.97
CA LEU A 371 5.17 2.73 15.71
C LEU A 371 3.85 2.95 16.48
N PRO A 372 3.90 3.39 17.75
CA PRO A 372 2.70 3.72 18.50
C PRO A 372 1.85 4.79 17.81
N ARG A 373 0.54 4.56 17.70
CA ARG A 373 -0.39 5.55 17.14
C ARG A 373 -0.81 6.56 18.19
N SER A 374 -0.99 7.81 17.77
CA SER A 374 -1.61 8.84 18.61
C SER A 374 -3.11 8.61 18.82
N VAL A 375 -3.76 7.86 17.90
CA VAL A 375 -5.16 7.44 17.97
C VAL A 375 -5.23 5.97 17.56
N ASN A 376 -5.68 5.12 18.48
CA ASN A 376 -5.94 3.71 18.19
C ASN A 376 -7.28 3.58 17.42
N PRO A 377 -7.29 3.05 16.17
CA PRO A 377 -8.51 2.81 15.41
C PRO A 377 -9.42 1.71 16.00
N ASN A 378 -8.90 0.80 16.81
CA ASN A 378 -9.63 -0.30 17.43
C ASN A 378 -9.11 -0.61 18.86
N PRO A 379 -9.46 0.19 19.88
CA PRO A 379 -8.95 -0.03 21.23
C PRO A 379 -9.32 -1.40 21.84
N GLY A 380 -8.32 -2.10 22.37
CA GLY A 380 -8.44 -3.42 23.01
C GLY A 380 -8.14 -4.59 22.06
N ILE A 381 -8.05 -5.80 22.59
CA ILE A 381 -7.80 -7.02 21.80
C ILE A 381 -9.09 -7.45 21.10
N SER A 382 -9.07 -7.52 19.78
CA SER A 382 -10.20 -7.97 18.97
C SER A 382 -9.78 -8.62 17.65
N GLY A 383 -10.75 -9.13 16.89
CA GLY A 383 -10.48 -9.71 15.57
C GLY A 383 -9.84 -8.76 14.55
N TYR A 384 -9.77 -7.46 14.84
CA TYR A 384 -9.02 -6.48 14.05
C TYR A 384 -7.50 -6.67 14.17
N ASP A 385 -7.02 -7.14 15.33
CA ASP A 385 -5.60 -7.28 15.65
C ASP A 385 -4.94 -8.48 14.96
N ARG A 386 -5.74 -9.45 14.49
CA ARG A 386 -5.27 -10.62 13.75
C ARG A 386 -4.45 -10.28 12.52
N THR A 387 -4.82 -9.21 11.80
CA THR A 387 -4.32 -8.92 10.46
C THR A 387 -3.79 -7.50 10.37
N VAL A 388 -2.52 -7.37 9.98
CA VAL A 388 -1.88 -6.08 9.72
C VAL A 388 -1.76 -5.86 8.22
N ASP A 389 -2.17 -4.66 7.80
CA ASP A 389 -2.04 -4.18 6.43
C ASP A 389 -0.71 -3.46 6.25
N LEU A 390 0.22 -4.08 5.53
CA LEU A 390 1.56 -3.51 5.30
C LEU A 390 1.53 -2.35 4.30
N GLY A 391 0.39 -2.07 3.67
CA GLY A 391 0.30 -1.14 2.57
C GLY A 391 0.99 -1.65 1.31
N VAL A 392 1.30 -0.73 0.40
CA VAL A 392 1.97 -1.04 -0.87
C VAL A 392 3.45 -1.23 -0.64
N VAL A 393 3.93 -2.43 -0.93
CA VAL A 393 5.37 -2.74 -1.00
C VAL A 393 5.83 -2.60 -2.44
N GLN A 394 6.90 -1.84 -2.63
CA GLN A 394 7.42 -1.53 -3.96
C GLN A 394 8.01 -2.76 -4.65
N GLY A 395 7.71 -2.92 -5.93
CA GLY A 395 8.31 -3.94 -6.78
C GLY A 395 9.81 -3.77 -6.96
N GLY A 396 10.53 -4.89 -7.09
CA GLY A 396 11.99 -4.92 -7.24
C GLY A 396 12.77 -4.74 -5.95
N ARG A 397 12.11 -4.40 -4.83
CA ARG A 397 12.74 -4.43 -3.50
C ARG A 397 12.67 -5.84 -2.93
N GLU A 398 13.76 -6.25 -2.29
CA GLU A 398 13.84 -7.54 -1.61
C GLU A 398 13.46 -7.39 -0.14
N LEU A 399 12.51 -8.20 0.32
CA LEU A 399 12.14 -8.32 1.72
C LEU A 399 12.95 -9.44 2.38
N VAL A 400 13.31 -9.23 3.64
CA VAL A 400 13.82 -10.29 4.52
C VAL A 400 12.98 -10.27 5.78
N PHE A 401 12.17 -11.30 5.96
CA PHE A 401 11.42 -11.46 7.21
C PHE A 401 12.36 -11.88 8.33
N PHE A 402 12.02 -11.47 9.55
CA PHE A 402 12.70 -11.93 10.74
C PHE A 402 11.71 -12.25 11.87
N LEU A 403 12.13 -13.18 12.72
CA LEU A 403 11.51 -13.47 14.00
C LEU A 403 12.52 -13.12 15.11
N VAL A 404 12.10 -12.34 16.09
CA VAL A 404 12.84 -12.14 17.33
C VAL A 404 12.25 -13.09 18.36
N ALA A 405 12.98 -14.14 18.72
CA ALA A 405 12.52 -15.13 19.68
C ALA A 405 13.16 -14.87 21.05
N ALA A 406 12.32 -14.72 22.07
CA ALA A 406 12.72 -14.58 23.45
C ALA A 406 12.61 -15.94 24.16
N TYR A 407 13.65 -16.77 24.05
CA TYR A 407 13.70 -18.10 24.64
C TYR A 407 15.14 -18.52 25.01
N GLY A 408 15.34 -18.96 26.26
CA GLY A 408 16.67 -19.24 26.82
C GLY A 408 16.98 -20.74 26.89
N LEU A 409 17.63 -21.30 25.87
CA LEU A 409 17.98 -22.73 25.83
C LEU A 409 19.49 -23.02 25.95
N PRO A 410 19.89 -24.16 26.56
CA PRO A 410 21.29 -24.54 26.66
C PRO A 410 21.88 -24.92 25.29
N HIS A 411 23.21 -24.89 25.18
CA HIS A 411 23.92 -25.49 24.05
C HIS A 411 23.94 -27.02 24.25
N SER A 412 23.12 -27.74 23.50
CA SER A 412 22.96 -29.20 23.60
C SER A 412 22.70 -29.82 22.22
N MET A 413 23.71 -30.52 21.70
CA MET A 413 23.60 -31.26 20.43
C MET A 413 22.59 -32.40 20.51
N ASP A 414 22.36 -32.97 21.70
CA ASP A 414 21.35 -34.02 21.90
C ASP A 414 19.93 -33.49 21.68
N ASN A 415 19.70 -32.21 21.95
CA ASN A 415 18.42 -31.52 21.73
C ASN A 415 18.41 -30.74 20.41
N GLY A 416 19.45 -30.83 19.57
CA GLY A 416 19.57 -30.01 18.36
C GLY A 416 19.69 -28.51 18.62
N THR A 417 20.05 -28.10 19.84
CA THR A 417 20.10 -26.68 20.25
C THR A 417 21.53 -26.17 20.37
N VAL A 418 21.79 -24.97 19.86
CA VAL A 418 23.14 -24.38 19.86
C VAL A 418 23.10 -22.93 20.33
N PHE A 419 24.18 -22.45 20.92
CA PHE A 419 24.33 -21.01 21.09
C PHE A 419 24.62 -20.35 19.74
N PRO A 420 24.01 -19.19 19.42
CA PRO A 420 24.38 -18.41 18.24
C PRO A 420 25.90 -18.20 18.13
N CYS A 421 26.45 -18.20 16.92
CA CYS A 421 27.88 -18.07 16.68
C CYS A 421 28.23 -16.72 16.08
N LEU A 422 28.83 -15.83 16.88
CA LEU A 422 29.23 -14.49 16.44
C LEU A 422 30.42 -14.51 15.48
N ARG A 423 31.41 -15.38 15.73
CA ARG A 423 32.64 -15.46 14.93
C ARG A 423 33.01 -16.89 14.62
N LYS A 424 33.15 -17.19 13.33
CA LYS A 424 33.58 -18.50 12.82
C LYS A 424 35.05 -18.45 12.37
N SER A 425 35.75 -19.57 12.53
CA SER A 425 37.04 -19.79 11.88
C SER A 425 36.86 -20.15 10.41
N ALA A 426 37.95 -20.21 9.64
CA ALA A 426 37.94 -20.62 8.24
C ALA A 426 37.39 -22.04 7.99
N THR A 427 37.36 -22.91 9.02
CA THR A 427 36.80 -24.27 8.94
C THR A 427 35.32 -24.35 9.35
N GLY A 428 34.69 -23.20 9.58
CA GLY A 428 33.31 -23.08 10.06
C GLY A 428 33.15 -23.28 11.57
N GLN A 429 34.21 -23.63 12.31
CA GLN A 429 34.14 -23.85 13.76
C GLN A 429 33.87 -22.51 14.46
N CYS A 430 32.91 -22.48 15.39
CA CYS A 430 32.68 -21.29 16.19
C CYS A 430 33.85 -20.99 17.13
N THR A 431 34.22 -19.71 17.22
CA THR A 431 35.29 -19.22 18.09
C THR A 431 34.80 -18.25 19.17
N LEU A 432 33.59 -17.71 19.01
CA LEU A 432 32.91 -16.88 19.98
C LEU A 432 31.39 -17.11 19.86
N HIS A 433 30.80 -17.72 20.87
CA HIS A 433 29.34 -17.89 20.96
C HIS A 433 28.68 -16.73 21.72
N LEU A 434 27.45 -16.44 21.33
CA LEU A 434 26.54 -15.58 22.05
C LEU A 434 25.53 -16.43 22.84
N LYS A 435 25.55 -16.32 24.15
CA LYS A 435 24.54 -16.90 25.05
C LYS A 435 23.48 -15.84 25.35
N THR A 436 22.37 -15.85 24.65
CA THR A 436 21.34 -14.80 24.70
C THR A 436 19.95 -15.40 24.82
N PRO A 437 19.05 -14.87 25.65
CA PRO A 437 17.64 -15.25 25.59
C PRO A 437 16.94 -14.63 24.38
N ILE A 438 17.54 -13.63 23.73
CA ILE A 438 16.97 -12.96 22.57
C ILE A 438 17.74 -13.43 21.34
N SER A 439 17.10 -14.24 20.51
CA SER A 439 17.61 -14.70 19.22
C SER A 439 16.87 -14.03 18.07
N VAL A 440 17.54 -13.92 16.92
CA VAL A 440 16.96 -13.35 15.70
C VAL A 440 17.14 -14.34 14.56
N PHE A 441 16.03 -14.72 13.93
CA PHE A 441 15.99 -15.64 12.81
C PHE A 441 15.48 -14.93 11.57
N PHE A 442 16.29 -14.89 10.53
CA PHE A 442 15.96 -14.32 9.23
C PHE A 442 15.47 -15.41 8.27
N SER A 443 14.61 -15.02 7.32
CA SER A 443 14.22 -15.87 6.19
C SER A 443 15.41 -16.25 5.29
N LYS A 444 16.50 -15.49 5.35
CA LYS A 444 17.79 -15.81 4.72
C LYS A 444 18.66 -16.62 5.68
N ALA A 445 18.79 -17.92 5.45
CA ALA A 445 19.59 -18.82 6.29
C ALA A 445 21.03 -18.32 6.48
N LYS A 446 21.66 -17.79 5.43
CA LYS A 446 23.04 -17.28 5.50
C LYS A 446 23.23 -16.06 6.42
N TRP A 447 22.13 -15.45 6.90
CA TRP A 447 22.17 -14.34 7.85
C TRP A 447 21.95 -14.77 9.30
N ASN A 448 21.55 -16.02 9.54
CA ASN A 448 21.33 -16.54 10.89
C ASN A 448 22.66 -16.78 11.61
N LEU A 449 22.71 -16.54 12.92
CA LEU A 449 23.94 -16.62 13.70
C LEU A 449 24.27 -18.05 14.11
N ASP A 450 23.27 -18.86 14.31
CA ASP A 450 23.36 -20.22 14.80
C ASP A 450 23.74 -21.19 13.68
N GLN A 451 24.44 -22.24 14.07
CA GLN A 451 24.89 -23.27 13.15
C GLN A 451 23.81 -24.33 12.98
N ASP A 452 23.72 -24.94 11.80
CA ASP A 452 22.92 -26.13 11.57
C ASP A 452 23.74 -27.38 11.99
N PRO A 453 23.53 -27.96 13.19
CA PRO A 453 24.28 -29.13 13.64
C PRO A 453 23.98 -30.41 12.84
N VAL A 454 22.86 -30.44 12.12
CA VAL A 454 22.41 -31.61 11.36
C VAL A 454 22.95 -31.57 9.93
N GLY A 455 22.89 -30.41 9.28
CA GLY A 455 23.48 -30.15 7.96
C GLY A 455 22.85 -30.95 6.80
N GLN A 456 21.59 -31.35 6.93
CA GLN A 456 20.87 -32.16 5.93
C GLN A 456 20.26 -31.29 4.81
N ALA A 457 19.98 -31.92 3.67
CA ALA A 457 19.38 -31.28 2.50
C ALA A 457 18.12 -32.06 2.03
N PRO A 458 16.92 -31.44 2.07
CA PRO A 458 16.57 -30.16 2.69
C PRO A 458 16.79 -30.17 4.23
N ALA A 459 16.74 -29.01 4.87
CA ALA A 459 16.88 -28.92 6.33
C ALA A 459 15.71 -29.59 7.07
N ALA A 460 14.51 -29.54 6.47
CA ALA A 460 13.33 -30.30 6.85
C ALA A 460 12.36 -30.42 5.66
N ALA A 461 11.52 -31.44 5.67
CA ALA A 461 10.45 -31.64 4.70
C ALA A 461 9.18 -32.18 5.39
N ARG A 462 8.03 -31.58 5.11
CA ARG A 462 6.74 -31.92 5.71
C ARG A 462 5.64 -32.00 4.64
N ASN A 463 4.49 -32.57 5.00
CA ASN A 463 3.28 -32.54 4.18
C ASN A 463 2.34 -31.43 4.68
N ALA A 464 2.08 -30.43 3.85
CA ALA A 464 1.32 -29.24 4.27
C ALA A 464 -0.15 -29.55 4.61
N GLY A 465 -0.77 -30.52 3.94
CA GLY A 465 -2.20 -30.84 4.08
C GLY A 465 -2.50 -31.96 5.07
N CYS A 466 -1.56 -32.28 5.97
CA CYS A 466 -1.72 -33.32 6.98
C CYS A 466 -1.35 -32.77 8.35
N ALA A 467 -2.17 -33.10 9.35
CA ALA A 467 -1.95 -32.69 10.73
C ALA A 467 -0.61 -33.19 11.26
N TYR A 468 0.09 -32.32 11.97
CA TYR A 468 1.27 -32.65 12.74
C TYR A 468 1.01 -33.81 13.70
N SER A 469 2.03 -34.64 13.92
CA SER A 469 2.01 -35.71 14.90
C SER A 469 3.43 -35.95 15.40
N ASP A 470 3.61 -35.86 16.72
CA ASP A 470 4.83 -36.17 17.45
C ASP A 470 5.27 -37.65 17.29
N ARG A 471 4.34 -38.52 16.90
CA ARG A 471 4.59 -39.94 16.62
C ARG A 471 5.22 -40.18 15.26
N CYS A 472 5.12 -39.22 14.34
CA CYS A 472 5.69 -39.38 13.01
C CYS A 472 7.19 -39.06 13.04
N ASN A 473 8.01 -40.06 12.74
CA ASN A 473 9.46 -39.87 12.61
C ASN A 473 9.83 -39.28 11.23
N PRO A 474 10.35 -38.04 11.15
CA PRO A 474 10.70 -37.42 9.86
C PRO A 474 11.84 -38.13 9.12
N ALA A 475 12.72 -38.84 9.82
CA ALA A 475 13.80 -39.62 9.22
C ALA A 475 13.31 -40.96 8.62
N ALA A 476 12.15 -41.44 9.05
CA ALA A 476 11.53 -42.67 8.57
C ALA A 476 9.99 -42.54 8.55
N PRO A 477 9.44 -41.67 7.67
CA PRO A 477 8.03 -41.32 7.66
C PRO A 477 7.22 -42.56 7.29
N SER A 478 6.54 -43.13 8.28
CA SER A 478 5.82 -44.39 8.16
C SER A 478 4.44 -44.26 8.82
N THR A 479 4.31 -44.65 10.08
CA THR A 479 3.09 -44.41 10.86
C THR A 479 2.85 -42.90 11.00
N ASP A 480 1.60 -42.46 10.88
CA ASP A 480 1.16 -41.05 10.98
C ASP A 480 1.73 -40.09 9.92
N ALA A 481 2.43 -40.61 8.90
CA ALA A 481 2.79 -39.87 7.70
C ALA A 481 1.67 -39.94 6.64
N CYS A 482 1.74 -39.05 5.65
CA CYS A 482 0.81 -39.08 4.53
C CYS A 482 1.51 -38.87 3.19
N THR A 483 0.91 -39.46 2.15
CA THR A 483 1.46 -39.44 0.80
C THR A 483 1.27 -38.07 0.15
N VAL A 484 2.34 -37.55 -0.43
CA VAL A 484 2.32 -36.32 -1.24
C VAL A 484 1.56 -36.58 -2.53
N VAL A 485 0.58 -35.72 -2.84
CA VAL A 485 -0.31 -35.87 -3.99
C VAL A 485 0.49 -35.99 -5.29
N GLY A 486 0.12 -36.99 -6.11
CA GLY A 486 0.78 -37.26 -7.39
C GLY A 486 2.13 -37.98 -7.29
N THR A 487 2.53 -38.42 -6.10
CA THR A 487 3.81 -39.12 -5.87
C THR A 487 3.63 -40.36 -4.99
N THR A 488 4.71 -41.12 -4.80
CA THR A 488 4.79 -42.21 -3.80
C THR A 488 5.48 -41.77 -2.50
N GLN A 489 5.93 -40.51 -2.41
CA GLN A 489 6.64 -39.99 -1.26
C GLN A 489 5.69 -39.83 -0.07
N SER A 490 6.09 -40.32 1.10
CA SER A 490 5.39 -40.08 2.36
C SER A 490 6.18 -39.10 3.22
N LEU A 491 5.49 -38.13 3.82
CA LEU A 491 6.06 -37.11 4.70
C LEU A 491 5.20 -36.98 5.95
N CYS A 492 5.82 -36.62 7.08
CA CYS A 492 5.08 -36.26 8.30
C CYS A 492 4.26 -34.99 8.07
N GLY A 493 3.12 -34.86 8.76
CA GLY A 493 2.31 -33.65 8.75
C GLY A 493 3.06 -32.44 9.31
N TRP A 494 2.52 -31.25 9.03
CA TRP A 494 3.21 -29.98 9.29
C TRP A 494 2.55 -29.14 10.39
N LEU A 495 1.42 -28.49 10.07
CA LEU A 495 0.64 -27.74 11.05
C LEU A 495 -0.24 -28.70 11.83
N ASP A 496 -0.49 -28.40 13.09
CA ASP A 496 -1.38 -29.20 13.92
C ASP A 496 -2.84 -29.18 13.40
N TYR A 497 -3.72 -29.91 14.08
CA TYR A 497 -5.12 -29.99 13.67
C TYR A 497 -5.85 -28.65 13.84
N ASP A 498 -5.60 -27.93 14.94
CA ASP A 498 -6.34 -26.72 15.28
C ASP A 498 -5.96 -25.54 14.37
N ALA A 499 -4.68 -25.41 14.00
CA ALA A 499 -4.23 -24.45 12.98
C ALA A 499 -4.88 -24.73 11.62
N GLN A 500 -5.02 -26.00 11.22
CA GLN A 500 -5.69 -26.35 9.96
C GLN A 500 -7.19 -26.02 9.99
N VAL A 501 -7.87 -26.29 11.12
CA VAL A 501 -9.27 -25.91 11.31
C VAL A 501 -9.42 -24.39 11.27
N ARG A 502 -8.50 -23.65 11.90
CA ARG A 502 -8.48 -22.19 11.94
C ARG A 502 -8.31 -21.58 10.55
N LEU A 503 -7.37 -22.10 9.74
CA LEU A 503 -7.19 -21.70 8.34
C LEU A 503 -8.47 -21.92 7.51
N ASN A 504 -9.25 -22.95 7.83
CA ASN A 504 -10.52 -23.26 7.17
C ASN A 504 -11.72 -22.42 7.69
N THR A 505 -11.48 -21.35 8.44
CA THR A 505 -12.54 -20.40 8.83
C THR A 505 -12.67 -19.24 7.83
N PRO A 506 -13.82 -18.54 7.79
CA PRO A 506 -14.00 -17.39 6.90
C PRO A 506 -12.98 -16.26 7.11
N HIS A 507 -12.49 -16.06 8.33
CA HIS A 507 -11.48 -15.03 8.64
C HIS A 507 -10.14 -15.30 7.96
N TYR A 508 -9.81 -16.58 7.75
CA TYR A 508 -8.62 -17.02 7.03
C TYR A 508 -8.94 -17.44 5.59
N GLY A 509 -10.13 -17.15 5.07
CA GLY A 509 -10.46 -17.38 3.67
C GLY A 509 -10.87 -18.81 3.33
N ASN A 510 -11.19 -19.64 4.34
CA ASN A 510 -11.55 -21.05 4.19
C ASN A 510 -10.45 -21.87 3.49
N ILE A 511 -9.20 -21.65 3.88
CA ILE A 511 -8.04 -22.33 3.32
C ILE A 511 -8.05 -23.80 3.75
N ASN A 512 -7.97 -24.69 2.76
CA ASN A 512 -7.73 -26.12 2.98
C ASN A 512 -6.40 -26.48 2.32
N LEU A 513 -5.38 -26.74 3.15
CA LEU A 513 -4.03 -26.94 2.66
C LEU A 513 -3.93 -28.21 1.79
N PRO A 514 -3.35 -28.11 0.58
CA PRO A 514 -3.16 -29.28 -0.25
C PRO A 514 -2.12 -30.22 0.36
N ARG A 515 -2.26 -31.52 0.11
CA ARG A 515 -1.28 -32.53 0.54
C ARG A 515 -0.01 -32.52 -0.33
N THR A 516 0.67 -31.39 -0.36
CA THR A 516 1.92 -31.14 -1.09
C THR A 516 3.11 -31.16 -0.14
N ALA A 517 4.29 -31.46 -0.67
CA ALA A 517 5.53 -31.32 0.09
C ALA A 517 5.85 -29.83 0.30
N ILE A 518 6.20 -29.46 1.53
CA ILE A 518 6.80 -28.18 1.90
C ILE A 518 8.19 -28.45 2.46
N VAL A 519 9.15 -27.59 2.14
CA VAL A 519 10.57 -27.79 2.49
C VAL A 519 11.17 -26.54 3.09
N ALA A 520 11.99 -26.72 4.12
CA ALA A 520 12.95 -25.71 4.55
C ALA A 520 14.22 -25.92 3.71
N PRO A 521 14.67 -24.92 2.94
CA PRO A 521 15.85 -25.08 2.09
C PRO A 521 17.08 -25.38 2.96
N GLN A 522 18.08 -26.08 2.40
CA GLN A 522 19.38 -26.20 3.09
C GLN A 522 20.10 -24.85 3.03
N SER A 523 20.88 -24.54 4.07
CA SER A 523 21.88 -23.47 4.03
C SER A 523 22.85 -23.67 2.85
N PRO A 524 23.19 -22.64 2.06
CA PRO A 524 24.25 -22.74 1.08
C PRO A 524 25.53 -23.31 1.71
N SER A 525 26.13 -24.33 1.08
CA SER A 525 27.03 -25.34 1.67
C SER A 525 28.33 -24.86 2.34
N LEU A 526 28.55 -23.56 2.50
CA LEU A 526 29.71 -22.96 3.16
C LEU A 526 29.38 -22.21 4.45
N SER A 527 28.14 -21.76 4.67
CA SER A 527 27.77 -21.02 5.89
C SER A 527 27.50 -21.95 7.08
N MET A 528 26.91 -23.13 6.81
CA MET A 528 26.46 -24.07 7.85
C MET A 528 25.53 -23.41 8.87
N ASN A 529 24.72 -22.43 8.46
CA ASN A 529 23.78 -21.71 9.33
C ASN A 529 22.42 -22.39 9.29
N MET A 530 21.68 -22.38 10.40
CA MET A 530 20.33 -22.95 10.42
C MET A 530 19.36 -22.13 9.56
N PRO A 531 18.65 -22.75 8.61
CA PRO A 531 17.47 -22.17 7.98
C PRO A 531 16.30 -22.20 8.97
N HIS A 532 15.59 -21.08 9.12
CA HIS A 532 14.52 -20.96 10.10
C HIS A 532 13.15 -20.74 9.49
N VAL A 533 13.02 -20.78 8.15
CA VAL A 533 11.76 -20.44 7.49
C VAL A 533 11.35 -21.49 6.48
N MET A 534 10.07 -21.85 6.53
CA MET A 534 9.35 -22.52 5.45
C MET A 534 8.34 -21.58 4.82
N VAL A 535 8.18 -21.70 3.49
CA VAL A 535 7.16 -21.00 2.72
C VAL A 535 6.28 -22.03 2.02
N GLY A 536 4.97 -21.93 2.22
CA GLY A 536 4.00 -22.91 1.69
C GLY A 536 2.87 -22.25 0.93
N ALA A 537 2.53 -22.80 -0.23
CA ALA A 537 1.33 -22.37 -0.97
C ALA A 537 0.06 -22.80 -0.22
N THR A 538 -0.96 -21.93 -0.19
CA THR A 538 -2.27 -22.26 0.42
C THR A 538 -3.15 -23.11 -0.49
N GLY A 539 -2.87 -23.10 -1.80
CA GLY A 539 -3.66 -23.78 -2.84
C GLY A 539 -5.05 -23.18 -3.10
N THR A 540 -5.43 -22.11 -2.39
CA THR A 540 -6.80 -21.54 -2.44
C THR A 540 -6.87 -20.29 -3.31
N TRP A 541 -5.97 -19.33 -3.11
CA TRP A 541 -5.88 -18.13 -3.94
C TRP A 541 -4.46 -17.85 -4.42
N PRO A 542 -4.29 -17.34 -5.65
CA PRO A 542 -3.01 -16.81 -6.11
C PRO A 542 -2.59 -15.60 -5.27
N GLY A 543 -1.31 -15.50 -4.92
CA GLY A 543 -0.82 -14.41 -4.08
C GLY A 543 -0.96 -14.64 -2.57
N GLU A 544 -1.38 -15.84 -2.16
CA GLU A 544 -1.41 -16.24 -0.75
C GLU A 544 -0.36 -17.31 -0.45
N TRP A 545 0.38 -17.14 0.64
CA TRP A 545 1.32 -18.13 1.13
C TRP A 545 1.45 -18.08 2.65
N LEU A 546 1.76 -19.23 3.23
CA LEU A 546 2.16 -19.34 4.63
C LEU A 546 3.66 -19.08 4.73
N LEU A 547 4.04 -18.36 5.79
CA LEU A 547 5.40 -18.14 6.22
C LEU A 547 5.48 -18.66 7.66
N ALA A 548 6.26 -19.71 7.89
CA ALA A 548 6.39 -20.31 9.21
C ALA A 548 7.85 -20.36 9.64
N PHE A 549 8.04 -20.18 10.95
CA PHE A 549 9.34 -20.16 11.57
C PHE A 549 9.59 -21.40 12.43
N GLU A 550 10.85 -21.78 12.46
CA GLU A 550 11.47 -22.56 13.54
C GLU A 550 12.07 -21.54 14.54
N ASP A 551 11.80 -21.66 15.83
CA ASP A 551 12.19 -20.66 16.84
C ASP A 551 13.42 -21.05 17.71
N LEU A 552 14.00 -22.23 17.46
CA LEU A 552 15.13 -22.73 18.26
C LEU A 552 16.46 -22.61 17.53
N ASN A 553 17.44 -21.93 18.13
CA ASN A 553 18.82 -21.92 17.60
C ASN A 553 19.34 -23.36 17.44
N GLY A 554 19.87 -23.70 16.27
CA GLY A 554 20.29 -25.06 15.88
C GLY A 554 19.18 -25.87 15.20
N GLY A 555 17.97 -25.33 15.21
CA GLY A 555 16.77 -25.88 14.61
C GLY A 555 16.03 -26.88 15.47
N GLY A 556 16.47 -27.16 16.70
CA GLY A 556 15.69 -27.92 17.68
C GLY A 556 15.00 -29.17 17.11
N ASP A 557 13.68 -29.16 17.13
CA ASP A 557 12.78 -30.23 16.66
C ASP A 557 12.41 -30.15 15.17
N ARG A 558 12.72 -29.03 14.49
CA ARG A 558 12.66 -28.89 13.02
C ARG A 558 11.28 -29.14 12.46
N ASP A 559 10.23 -28.73 13.15
CA ASP A 559 8.87 -28.82 12.62
C ASP A 559 8.41 -27.54 11.92
N PHE A 560 9.07 -26.41 12.17
CA PHE A 560 8.81 -25.13 11.50
C PHE A 560 7.33 -24.76 11.59
N ASN A 561 6.70 -25.01 12.73
CA ASN A 561 5.33 -24.61 13.01
C ASN A 561 5.21 -23.77 14.30
N ASP A 562 6.35 -23.37 14.87
CA ASP A 562 6.44 -22.59 16.11
C ASP A 562 5.69 -21.27 16.02
N VAL A 563 5.86 -20.54 14.90
CA VAL A 563 5.13 -19.30 14.63
C VAL A 563 4.78 -19.23 13.15
N VAL A 564 3.50 -19.08 12.84
CA VAL A 564 2.97 -19.16 11.47
C VAL A 564 2.18 -17.91 11.11
N PHE A 565 2.48 -17.35 9.94
CA PHE A 565 1.79 -16.21 9.37
C PHE A 565 1.22 -16.54 7.99
N LEU A 566 0.04 -16.02 7.70
CA LEU A 566 -0.55 -16.00 6.36
C LEU A 566 -0.26 -14.65 5.71
N ILE A 567 0.49 -14.67 4.61
CA ILE A 567 0.74 -13.49 3.79
C ILE A 567 -0.21 -13.51 2.60
N ARG A 568 -0.84 -12.37 2.34
CA ARG A 568 -1.64 -12.16 1.13
C ARG A 568 -1.16 -10.93 0.40
N SER A 569 -0.85 -11.07 -0.87
CA SER A 569 -0.83 -9.94 -1.80
C SER A 569 -2.23 -9.70 -2.33
N ASP A 570 -2.62 -8.44 -2.51
CA ASP A 570 -3.78 -8.10 -3.34
C ASP A 570 -3.35 -8.19 -4.81
N PRO A 571 -3.77 -9.22 -5.56
CA PRO A 571 -3.42 -9.35 -6.96
C PRO A 571 -4.25 -8.41 -7.84
N SER A 572 -5.18 -7.64 -7.28
CA SER A 572 -6.02 -6.74 -8.06
C SER A 572 -5.16 -5.62 -8.64
N GLY A 573 -5.21 -5.48 -9.95
CA GLY A 573 -4.67 -4.33 -10.66
C GLY A 573 -5.55 -3.10 -10.46
N LEU A 574 -4.96 -1.94 -10.21
CA LEU A 574 -5.65 -0.66 -10.17
C LEU A 574 -4.98 0.31 -11.14
N VAL A 575 -5.79 1.00 -11.94
CA VAL A 575 -5.33 2.09 -12.80
C VAL A 575 -6.24 3.29 -12.66
N ARG A 576 -5.64 4.49 -12.67
CA ARG A 576 -6.36 5.76 -12.71
C ARG A 576 -5.76 6.66 -13.78
N SER A 577 -6.60 7.11 -14.72
CA SER A 577 -6.18 8.04 -15.76
C SER A 577 -5.86 9.41 -15.17
N ARG A 578 -5.07 10.19 -15.89
CA ARG A 578 -5.04 11.64 -15.67
C ARG A 578 -6.39 12.27 -16.00
N VAL A 579 -6.53 13.54 -15.60
CA VAL A 579 -7.67 14.36 -16.01
C VAL A 579 -7.67 14.50 -17.54
N LEU A 580 -8.79 14.17 -18.17
CA LEU A 580 -9.00 14.17 -19.62
C LEU A 580 -9.67 15.44 -20.13
N SER A 581 -10.37 16.18 -19.26
CA SER A 581 -11.03 17.45 -19.61
C SER A 581 -10.19 18.67 -19.19
N PRO A 582 -10.27 19.80 -19.92
CA PRO A 582 -9.75 21.08 -19.46
C PRO A 582 -10.48 21.52 -18.18
N ALA A 583 -9.77 22.17 -17.27
CA ALA A 583 -10.40 22.77 -16.10
C ALA A 583 -11.11 24.08 -16.49
N ASP A 584 -12.43 24.14 -16.31
CA ASP A 584 -13.24 25.34 -16.49
C ASP A 584 -14.31 25.43 -15.39
N ALA A 585 -14.18 26.37 -14.47
CA ALA A 585 -15.11 26.50 -13.33
C ALA A 585 -16.50 27.01 -13.73
N GLY A 586 -16.67 27.54 -14.94
CA GLY A 586 -17.95 27.97 -15.49
C GLY A 586 -18.80 26.83 -16.04
N CYS A 587 -18.20 25.66 -16.25
CA CYS A 587 -18.81 24.49 -16.87
C CYS A 587 -18.78 23.27 -15.95
N ALA A 588 -19.84 22.47 -15.95
CA ALA A 588 -19.89 21.17 -15.30
C ALA A 588 -20.12 20.08 -16.35
N ILE A 589 -19.47 18.94 -16.18
CA ILE A 589 -19.71 17.76 -17.01
C ILE A 589 -21.10 17.22 -16.68
N SER A 590 -21.95 17.06 -17.70
CA SER A 590 -23.32 16.58 -17.53
C SER A 590 -23.48 15.14 -17.99
N ARG A 591 -22.80 14.76 -19.08
CA ARG A 591 -22.88 13.42 -19.68
C ARG A 591 -21.50 12.92 -20.08
N VAL A 592 -21.30 11.62 -19.94
CA VAL A 592 -20.04 10.95 -20.31
C VAL A 592 -20.35 9.71 -21.14
N TYR A 593 -19.72 9.60 -22.30
CA TYR A 593 -19.62 8.38 -23.08
C TYR A 593 -18.41 7.59 -22.62
N PHE A 594 -18.58 6.30 -22.40
CA PHE A 594 -17.53 5.37 -22.04
C PHE A 594 -17.67 4.12 -22.90
N GLU A 595 -16.67 3.81 -23.70
CA GLU A 595 -16.55 2.54 -24.41
C GLU A 595 -15.29 1.81 -23.97
N LYS A 596 -15.39 0.48 -23.81
CA LYS A 596 -14.27 -0.36 -23.42
C LYS A 596 -13.93 -1.37 -24.50
N GLN A 597 -12.65 -1.64 -24.65
CA GLN A 597 -12.16 -2.82 -25.34
C GLN A 597 -11.24 -3.55 -24.37
N ASP A 598 -11.71 -4.68 -23.86
CA ASP A 598 -11.01 -5.46 -22.86
C ASP A 598 -11.18 -6.97 -23.12
N THR A 599 -10.29 -7.76 -22.54
CA THR A 599 -10.35 -9.22 -22.64
C THR A 599 -10.05 -9.85 -21.30
N ARG A 600 -10.84 -10.87 -20.97
CA ARG A 600 -10.53 -11.90 -19.97
C ARG A 600 -10.48 -13.22 -20.74
N ASP A 601 -9.30 -13.80 -20.84
CA ASP A 601 -9.13 -15.03 -21.60
C ASP A 601 -9.78 -16.20 -20.85
N ALA A 602 -10.89 -16.72 -21.37
CA ALA A 602 -11.64 -17.80 -20.74
C ALA A 602 -10.85 -19.12 -20.62
N ALA A 603 -9.72 -19.27 -21.33
CA ALA A 603 -8.83 -20.42 -21.16
C ALA A 603 -8.00 -20.35 -19.87
N THR A 604 -7.72 -19.15 -19.36
CA THR A 604 -6.87 -18.92 -18.18
C THR A 604 -7.61 -18.28 -17.02
N CYS A 605 -8.71 -17.57 -17.28
CA CYS A 605 -9.49 -16.83 -16.30
C CYS A 605 -10.77 -17.57 -15.91
N ASP A 606 -10.99 -17.67 -14.59
CA ASP A 606 -12.22 -18.22 -14.04
C ASP A 606 -13.34 -17.16 -13.93
N ALA A 607 -14.52 -17.59 -13.47
CA ALA A 607 -15.71 -16.75 -13.36
C ALA A 607 -15.61 -15.63 -12.30
N THR A 608 -14.65 -15.72 -11.38
CA THR A 608 -14.40 -14.69 -10.35
C THR A 608 -13.51 -13.55 -10.87
N SER A 609 -12.80 -13.77 -11.99
CA SER A 609 -12.03 -12.71 -12.65
C SER A 609 -12.94 -11.58 -13.16
N SER A 610 -12.50 -10.32 -13.03
CA SER A 610 -13.30 -9.17 -13.43
C SER A 610 -12.47 -7.97 -13.87
N ILE A 611 -13.05 -7.13 -14.72
CA ILE A 611 -12.59 -5.76 -14.95
C ILE A 611 -13.78 -4.86 -14.65
N SER A 612 -13.60 -3.94 -13.71
CA SER A 612 -14.62 -2.96 -13.33
C SER A 612 -14.11 -1.56 -13.60
N TYR A 613 -15.02 -0.66 -13.97
CA TYR A 613 -14.70 0.70 -14.39
C TYR A 613 -15.51 1.70 -13.58
N ALA A 614 -14.93 2.87 -13.34
CA ALA A 614 -15.64 4.01 -12.76
C ALA A 614 -15.09 5.32 -13.36
N ILE A 615 -15.95 6.34 -13.41
CA ILE A 615 -15.59 7.70 -13.80
C ILE A 615 -15.77 8.66 -12.63
N SER A 616 -15.11 9.81 -12.68
CA SER A 616 -15.29 10.92 -11.75
C SER A 616 -15.19 12.23 -12.52
N THR A 617 -15.99 13.21 -12.13
CA THR A 617 -16.02 14.57 -12.70
C THR A 617 -15.26 15.58 -11.84
N ASP A 618 -14.77 15.18 -10.68
CA ASP A 618 -14.10 16.01 -9.67
C ASP A 618 -12.66 15.55 -9.42
N CYS A 619 -11.96 15.10 -10.47
CA CYS A 619 -10.66 14.44 -10.34
C CYS A 619 -9.50 15.31 -9.83
N GLY A 620 -9.68 16.65 -9.72
CA GLY A 620 -8.75 17.51 -9.00
C GLY A 620 -8.85 17.41 -7.47
N SER A 621 -9.89 16.76 -6.94
CA SER A 621 -10.05 16.47 -5.52
C SER A 621 -9.07 15.37 -5.07
N PRO A 622 -8.52 15.45 -3.84
CA PRO A 622 -7.77 14.34 -3.25
C PRO A 622 -8.65 13.10 -3.02
N THR A 623 -9.96 13.27 -2.89
CA THR A 623 -10.96 12.20 -2.74
C THR A 623 -12.07 12.37 -3.78
N PRO A 624 -11.84 11.98 -5.04
CA PRO A 624 -12.83 12.12 -6.10
C PRO A 624 -14.07 11.25 -5.85
N THR A 625 -15.22 11.74 -6.31
CA THR A 625 -16.50 11.04 -6.27
C THR A 625 -16.62 10.10 -7.46
N TRP A 626 -16.59 8.79 -7.20
CA TRP A 626 -16.57 7.77 -8.25
C TRP A 626 -17.96 7.23 -8.60
N HIS A 627 -18.29 7.25 -9.88
CA HIS A 627 -19.51 6.68 -10.45
C HIS A 627 -19.17 5.37 -11.18
N PRO A 628 -19.68 4.21 -10.72
CA PRO A 628 -19.47 2.94 -11.41
C PRO A 628 -20.06 2.94 -12.82
N VAL A 629 -19.35 2.35 -13.78
CA VAL A 629 -19.85 2.14 -15.15
C VAL A 629 -20.34 0.70 -15.26
N THR A 630 -21.66 0.51 -15.39
CA THR A 630 -22.27 -0.82 -15.51
C THR A 630 -22.64 -1.12 -16.96
N PHE A 631 -22.03 -2.15 -17.54
CA PHE A 631 -22.32 -2.63 -18.89
C PHE A 631 -23.36 -3.77 -18.86
N GLN A 632 -24.44 -3.60 -19.61
CA GLN A 632 -25.52 -4.57 -19.91
C GLN A 632 -25.62 -4.63 -21.44
N GLY A 633 -25.06 -5.66 -22.07
CA GLY A 633 -25.04 -5.77 -23.53
C GLY A 633 -23.80 -5.13 -24.17
N PRO A 634 -23.94 -4.01 -24.92
CA PRO A 634 -22.81 -3.45 -25.68
C PRO A 634 -21.66 -2.97 -24.78
N PRO A 635 -20.42 -2.89 -25.34
CA PRO A 635 -19.22 -2.49 -24.62
C PRO A 635 -19.14 -0.97 -24.33
N TYR A 636 -20.22 -0.23 -24.53
CA TYR A 636 -20.30 1.21 -24.26
C TYR A 636 -21.47 1.59 -23.35
N ARG A 637 -21.37 2.79 -22.78
CA ARG A 637 -22.35 3.43 -21.90
C ARG A 637 -22.34 4.94 -22.02
N ILE A 638 -23.52 5.54 -21.88
CA ILE A 638 -23.68 6.97 -21.61
C ILE A 638 -24.16 7.11 -20.17
N LEU A 639 -23.41 7.87 -19.37
CA LEU A 639 -23.71 8.16 -17.97
C LEU A 639 -24.21 9.60 -17.86
N ASP A 640 -25.28 9.79 -17.08
CA ASP A 640 -25.70 11.11 -16.60
C ASP A 640 -25.01 11.37 -15.25
N VAL A 641 -24.16 12.40 -15.22
CA VAL A 641 -23.38 12.84 -14.05
C VAL A 641 -23.76 14.25 -13.61
N SER A 642 -24.90 14.77 -14.07
CA SER A 642 -25.40 16.10 -13.72
C SER A 642 -25.59 16.32 -12.20
N SER A 643 -25.78 15.24 -11.44
CA SER A 643 -25.91 15.27 -9.97
C SER A 643 -24.59 15.50 -9.22
N THR A 644 -23.44 15.38 -9.88
CA THR A 644 -22.10 15.60 -9.33
C THR A 644 -21.36 16.63 -10.18
N PRO A 645 -21.69 17.93 -10.01
CA PRO A 645 -21.24 19.00 -10.90
C PRO A 645 -19.73 19.26 -10.72
N GLY A 646 -18.92 18.52 -11.46
CA GLY A 646 -17.47 18.67 -11.55
C GLY A 646 -17.05 18.94 -13.00
N ASN A 647 -15.85 19.49 -13.18
CA ASN A 647 -15.31 19.93 -14.47
C ASN A 647 -14.03 19.21 -14.90
N GLN A 648 -13.60 18.21 -14.14
CA GLN A 648 -12.35 17.47 -14.32
C GLN A 648 -12.64 15.98 -14.42
N LEU A 649 -12.83 15.49 -15.64
CA LEU A 649 -13.12 14.10 -15.95
C LEU A 649 -11.87 13.23 -15.82
N CYS A 650 -11.96 12.11 -15.14
CA CYS A 650 -11.02 11.01 -15.24
C CYS A 650 -11.74 9.68 -15.02
N TRP A 651 -11.05 8.57 -15.29
CA TRP A 651 -11.57 7.24 -15.05
C TRP A 651 -10.57 6.37 -14.28
N LYS A 652 -11.08 5.29 -13.70
CA LYS A 652 -10.28 4.23 -13.11
C LYS A 652 -10.82 2.87 -13.49
N ALA A 653 -9.96 1.87 -13.42
CA ALA A 653 -10.36 0.47 -13.51
C ALA A 653 -9.68 -0.38 -12.45
N THR A 654 -10.41 -1.40 -12.00
CA THR A 654 -9.88 -2.48 -11.16
C THR A 654 -9.91 -3.77 -11.96
N LEU A 655 -8.77 -4.44 -12.08
CA LEU A 655 -8.55 -5.68 -12.82
C LEU A 655 -8.27 -6.82 -11.84
N ASN A 656 -9.20 -7.75 -11.68
CA ASN A 656 -9.07 -8.88 -10.77
C ASN A 656 -8.86 -10.18 -11.59
N GLY A 657 -7.76 -10.88 -11.34
CA GLY A 657 -7.41 -12.15 -12.01
C GLY A 657 -8.20 -13.38 -11.52
N GLY A 658 -8.98 -13.26 -10.46
CA GLY A 658 -9.71 -14.37 -9.84
C GLY A 658 -8.79 -15.33 -9.08
N GLN A 659 -9.17 -16.60 -9.05
CA GLN A 659 -8.44 -17.69 -8.39
C GLN A 659 -7.36 -18.33 -9.28
N SER A 660 -7.26 -17.93 -10.54
CA SER A 660 -6.23 -18.43 -11.45
C SER A 660 -4.97 -17.56 -11.40
N SER A 661 -3.83 -18.18 -11.10
CA SER A 661 -2.53 -17.51 -11.07
C SER A 661 -2.03 -17.08 -12.46
N THR A 662 -2.63 -17.63 -13.53
CA THR A 662 -2.27 -17.32 -14.92
C THR A 662 -3.23 -16.34 -15.59
N CYS A 663 -4.36 -16.01 -14.96
CA CYS A 663 -5.31 -15.06 -15.51
C CYS A 663 -4.76 -13.63 -15.46
N GLN A 664 -4.72 -12.98 -16.63
CA GLN A 664 -4.25 -11.61 -16.78
C GLN A 664 -5.27 -10.77 -17.55
N PRO A 665 -6.33 -10.27 -16.89
CA PRO A 665 -7.28 -9.37 -17.53
C PRO A 665 -6.53 -8.20 -18.19
N THR A 666 -6.93 -7.85 -19.41
CA THR A 666 -6.25 -6.84 -20.22
C THR A 666 -7.26 -5.83 -20.75
N ILE A 667 -6.97 -4.55 -20.59
CA ILE A 667 -7.68 -3.43 -21.22
C ILE A 667 -6.86 -3.00 -22.43
N HIS A 668 -7.43 -3.20 -23.62
CA HIS A 668 -6.82 -2.83 -24.89
C HIS A 668 -7.00 -1.36 -25.19
N ASN A 669 -8.22 -0.85 -24.96
CA ASN A 669 -8.55 0.54 -25.20
C ASN A 669 -9.75 0.99 -24.32
N VAL A 670 -9.83 2.28 -24.07
CA VAL A 670 -11.00 2.93 -23.45
C VAL A 670 -11.25 4.22 -24.21
N ASP A 671 -12.44 4.37 -24.80
CA ASP A 671 -12.83 5.63 -25.43
C ASP A 671 -13.70 6.44 -24.47
N ILE A 672 -13.34 7.70 -24.24
CA ILE A 672 -14.06 8.60 -23.33
C ILE A 672 -14.47 9.87 -24.06
N GLY A 673 -15.77 10.13 -24.16
CA GLY A 673 -16.29 11.42 -24.61
C GLY A 673 -17.17 12.06 -23.53
N TYR A 674 -17.40 13.37 -23.63
CA TYR A 674 -18.20 14.08 -22.62
C TYR A 674 -18.90 15.32 -23.18
N GLU A 675 -19.98 15.70 -22.49
CA GLU A 675 -20.68 16.97 -22.68
C GLU A 675 -20.66 17.77 -21.36
N THR A 676 -20.76 19.08 -21.48
CA THR A 676 -20.75 20.06 -20.38
C THR A 676 -21.92 21.01 -20.47
N VAL A 677 -22.34 21.52 -19.32
CA VAL A 677 -23.38 22.55 -19.17
C VAL A 677 -22.87 23.68 -18.27
N PRO A 678 -23.37 24.91 -18.41
CA PRO A 678 -23.02 25.99 -17.49
C PRO A 678 -23.40 25.64 -16.05
N VAL A 679 -22.53 25.97 -15.09
CA VAL A 679 -22.80 25.77 -13.64
C VAL A 679 -23.90 26.71 -13.15
N THR A 680 -23.96 27.91 -13.73
CA THR A 680 -25.04 28.89 -13.50
C THR A 680 -25.80 29.04 -14.81
N PRO A 681 -27.09 28.68 -14.88
CA PRO A 681 -27.88 28.76 -16.10
C PRO A 681 -28.17 30.19 -16.55
#